data_AF-A0A0E3QKX1-F1
#
_entry.id   AF-A0A0E3QKX1-F1
#
_cell.length_a   1.000
_cell.length_b   1.000
_cell.length_c   1.000
_cell.angle_alpha   90.00
_cell.angle_beta   90.00
_cell.angle_gamma   90.00
#
_symmetry.space_group_name_H-M   'P 1'
#
loop_
_entity.id
_entity.type
_entity.pdbx_description
1 polymer ?
#
loop_
_entity_poly.entity_id
_entity_poly.type
_entity_poly.pdbx_seq_one_letter_code
_entity_poly.pdbx_strand_id
1 'polypeptide(L)'
;MTNKICVGQNKDGRLEIFYIGTNDRLYHNWQKSPNGVIWNGERDINDKSNYPTAKQICVGENKDGRLEIFYIRMNDDRLCHNWQKEPGGEWSGEYESYDGSNYYTAKQICVYQNIDGRLDIFYIATNDRLYYNWQVSPNSVWKGHAEFKNGSHYYTAKQICVYQNIDGRLEIFYIGTNDRLYHNWQKSLDGGWHGEEEFKHGGHYYTAKQICVGRNYDGRLEIFYIGTNDRLYHNWQEKPNGGWQGEEEFKDGSHYYTAKQICVGQNADGRLEIFYIGTNDRLYHNWQEKPNGGWHGEEEFKDGSHYYAAKQICVGQNVDGRLEIFYIATNDRLYHNWQEKPNGHWNGEMPLVEVYTVCFCGTSCTRDEGEETRPASITWGPGSDKRIYCDETGYIPVRIHKEISGSLKATKPSVTVRGVSENDWSEPRNKSEPLIFNRPLNAHKSLIDYVKSYSGGDQRSRPGIATGWAAPALALHGANLAAARGAQQYNFIGHSRGAVECIMAAWFLYAYGSEEIRQIPVNIFTIDPVPGPGNWYGILTQLPPNVVNYVGVYAWDVCGDECNYDSSFMALVPRPNGRMTEKDNNVIIPKNSDWKYIADNAQLTDPLASGNFSQPLGYKLYACRGRHSTVAGCTTADGWYDYNKRDGSVAPVPQLIYKIARAYLTKWGTIFPIKSAVVINALELRKKIHTEHSKFDAMGGGIIREATREISSIKGRDSSSKYRMEDVAGHPSSRMTYPVTKDCNYEKTGWVKWKFL
;
A
#
# COMPACT_ATOMS: atom_id res chain seq x y z
N MET A 1 -3.62 -16.42 2.66
CA MET A 1 -4.03 -15.01 2.82
C MET A 1 -5.47 -14.91 2.38
N THR A 2 -6.35 -14.49 3.29
CA THR A 2 -7.80 -14.54 3.11
C THR A 2 -8.28 -13.20 2.58
N ASN A 3 -7.82 -12.85 1.38
CA ASN A 3 -8.16 -11.58 0.76
C ASN A 3 -9.62 -11.64 0.30
N LYS A 4 -10.47 -10.74 0.81
CA LYS A 4 -11.87 -10.57 0.39
C LYS A 4 -12.13 -9.09 0.14
N ILE A 5 -13.08 -8.82 -0.77
CA ILE A 5 -13.45 -7.49 -1.22
C ILE A 5 -14.97 -7.42 -1.36
N CYS A 6 -15.58 -6.32 -0.95
CA CYS A 6 -16.99 -6.00 -1.22
C CYS A 6 -17.16 -4.49 -1.33
N VAL A 7 -18.27 -4.04 -1.91
CA VAL A 7 -18.55 -2.62 -2.15
C VAL A 7 -19.98 -2.31 -1.75
N GLY A 8 -20.18 -1.16 -1.12
CA GLY A 8 -21.49 -0.57 -0.82
C GLY A 8 -21.59 0.83 -1.44
N GLN A 9 -22.82 1.33 -1.58
CA GLN A 9 -23.07 2.71 -1.97
C GLN A 9 -23.57 3.46 -0.74
N ASN A 10 -22.92 4.56 -0.37
CA ASN A 10 -23.40 5.45 0.68
C ASN A 10 -24.67 6.16 0.20
N LYS A 11 -25.47 6.64 1.16
CA LYS A 11 -26.70 7.41 0.90
C LYS A 11 -26.53 8.60 -0.05
N ASP A 12 -25.34 9.20 -0.09
CA ASP A 12 -25.03 10.33 -0.97
C ASP A 12 -24.60 9.93 -2.39
N GLY A 13 -24.56 8.63 -2.69
CA GLY A 13 -24.19 8.06 -3.98
C GLY A 13 -22.71 7.72 -4.14
N ARG A 14 -21.87 7.95 -3.12
CA ARG A 14 -20.45 7.54 -3.16
C ARG A 14 -20.32 6.03 -2.98
N LEU A 15 -19.55 5.39 -3.86
CA LEU A 15 -19.11 4.02 -3.60
C LEU A 15 -18.07 3.98 -2.47
N GLU A 16 -18.20 2.96 -1.63
CA GLU A 16 -17.27 2.63 -0.56
C GLU A 16 -16.91 1.15 -0.62
N ILE A 17 -15.61 0.88 -0.75
CA ILE A 17 -15.05 -0.45 -0.84
C ILE A 17 -14.49 -0.89 0.49
N PHE A 18 -14.68 -2.17 0.81
CA PHE A 18 -14.16 -2.84 1.99
C PHE A 18 -13.31 -4.03 1.57
N TYR A 19 -12.20 -4.25 2.25
CA TYR A 19 -11.30 -5.36 1.95
C TYR A 19 -10.47 -5.83 3.13
N ILE A 20 -10.02 -7.08 3.05
CA ILE A 20 -9.07 -7.67 3.99
C ILE A 20 -7.65 -7.45 3.44
N GLY A 21 -6.83 -6.69 4.16
CA GLY A 21 -5.44 -6.42 3.80
C GLY A 21 -4.52 -7.62 4.04
N THR A 22 -3.27 -7.55 3.56
CA THR A 22 -2.30 -8.65 3.73
C THR A 22 -1.86 -8.93 5.17
N ASN A 23 -2.20 -8.05 6.10
CA ASN A 23 -2.05 -8.21 7.55
C ASN A 23 -3.34 -8.76 8.20
N ASP A 24 -4.26 -9.26 7.37
CA ASP A 24 -5.58 -9.78 7.72
C ASP A 24 -6.53 -8.75 8.37
N ARG A 25 -6.20 -7.46 8.41
CA ARG A 25 -7.07 -6.41 8.96
C ARG A 25 -8.12 -5.94 7.95
N LEU A 26 -9.22 -5.41 8.45
CA LEU A 26 -10.31 -4.87 7.66
C LEU A 26 -10.07 -3.38 7.34
N TYR A 27 -10.00 -3.08 6.05
CA TYR A 27 -9.82 -1.75 5.51
C TYR A 27 -11.03 -1.31 4.72
N HIS A 28 -11.18 0.01 4.61
CA HIS A 28 -12.14 0.63 3.71
C HIS A 28 -11.54 1.84 2.98
N ASN A 29 -12.12 2.18 1.83
CA ASN A 29 -11.82 3.38 1.05
C ASN A 29 -13.10 3.82 0.33
N TRP A 30 -13.28 5.11 0.06
CA TRP A 30 -14.51 5.60 -0.55
C TRP A 30 -14.24 6.74 -1.53
N GLN A 31 -15.11 6.89 -2.52
CA GLN A 31 -15.03 7.98 -3.49
C GLN A 31 -15.06 9.34 -2.80
N LYS A 32 -14.35 10.33 -3.33
CA LYS A 32 -14.33 11.70 -2.79
C LYS A 32 -15.63 12.45 -3.10
N SER A 33 -16.25 12.13 -4.21
CA SER A 33 -17.56 12.61 -4.64
C SER A 33 -18.29 11.48 -5.36
N PRO A 34 -19.63 11.46 -5.37
CA PRO A 34 -20.40 10.47 -6.14
C PRO A 34 -19.92 10.46 -7.59
N ASN A 35 -19.84 9.27 -8.20
CA ASN A 35 -19.36 9.05 -9.57
C ASN A 35 -17.87 9.42 -9.80
N GLY A 36 -17.14 9.81 -8.75
CA GLY A 36 -15.77 10.29 -8.84
C GLY A 36 -14.75 9.15 -8.91
N VAL A 37 -13.67 9.39 -9.65
CA VAL A 37 -12.55 8.44 -9.79
C VAL A 37 -11.44 8.66 -8.74
N ILE A 38 -11.56 9.72 -7.94
CA ILE A 38 -10.62 10.04 -6.86
C ILE A 38 -11.17 9.48 -5.56
N TRP A 39 -10.36 8.70 -4.86
CA TRP A 39 -10.70 8.04 -3.60
C TRP A 39 -10.03 8.74 -2.40
N ASN A 40 -10.62 8.60 -1.21
CA ASN A 40 -10.15 9.27 0.02
C ASN A 40 -8.88 8.64 0.60
N GLY A 41 -8.52 7.43 0.18
CA GLY A 41 -7.39 6.67 0.68
C GLY A 41 -7.82 5.57 1.64
N GLU A 42 -6.96 4.58 1.80
CA GLU A 42 -7.17 3.43 2.69
C GLU A 42 -7.22 3.88 4.16
N ARG A 43 -8.22 3.39 4.90
CA ARG A 43 -8.28 3.47 6.36
C ARG A 43 -8.58 2.11 6.98
N ASP A 44 -7.96 1.84 8.13
CA ASP A 44 -8.30 0.69 8.98
C ASP A 44 -9.64 1.00 9.66
N ILE A 45 -10.64 0.15 9.49
CA ILE A 45 -12.01 0.45 9.95
C ILE A 45 -12.13 0.55 11.48
N ASN A 46 -11.18 -0.05 12.21
CA ASN A 46 -11.24 -0.14 13.66
C ASN A 46 -10.21 0.75 14.39
N ASP A 47 -9.24 1.36 13.66
CA ASP A 47 -8.14 2.30 14.05
C ASP A 47 -7.41 2.06 15.40
N LYS A 48 -7.73 0.98 16.11
CA LYS A 48 -7.23 0.64 17.44
C LYS A 48 -6.43 -0.66 17.33
N SER A 49 -5.21 -0.64 17.87
CA SER A 49 -4.18 -1.68 17.71
C SER A 49 -4.59 -3.10 18.10
N ASN A 50 -5.66 -3.26 18.88
CA ASN A 50 -6.12 -4.53 19.44
C ASN A 50 -7.35 -5.14 18.74
N TYR A 51 -7.88 -4.51 17.68
CA TYR A 51 -9.11 -4.96 16.99
C TYR A 51 -8.81 -5.74 15.72
N PRO A 52 -9.73 -6.63 15.30
CA PRO A 52 -9.29 -7.94 14.86
C PRO A 52 -9.16 -8.09 13.36
N THR A 53 -8.43 -9.13 13.05
CA THR A 53 -8.28 -9.66 11.72
C THR A 53 -9.58 -10.31 11.25
N ALA A 54 -9.92 -10.15 9.98
CA ALA A 54 -11.10 -10.71 9.35
C ALA A 54 -10.68 -11.77 8.31
N LYS A 55 -11.58 -12.71 8.04
CA LYS A 55 -11.40 -13.74 6.99
C LYS A 55 -12.54 -13.81 5.99
N GLN A 56 -13.65 -13.13 6.27
CA GLN A 56 -14.76 -12.93 5.34
C GLN A 56 -15.45 -11.62 5.69
N ILE A 57 -15.99 -10.93 4.69
CA ILE A 57 -16.68 -9.64 4.82
C ILE A 57 -17.90 -9.56 3.91
N CYS A 58 -18.92 -8.80 4.31
CA CYS A 58 -20.08 -8.42 3.50
C CYS A 58 -20.68 -7.11 4.05
N VAL A 59 -21.14 -6.21 3.18
CA VAL A 59 -21.71 -4.91 3.58
C VAL A 59 -23.20 -4.85 3.22
N GLY A 60 -24.00 -4.27 4.10
CA GLY A 60 -25.40 -3.92 3.86
C GLY A 60 -25.65 -2.44 4.12
N GLU A 61 -26.61 -1.86 3.40
CA GLU A 61 -27.09 -0.51 3.67
C GLU A 61 -28.34 -0.60 4.55
N ASN A 62 -28.35 0.10 5.68
CA ASN A 62 -29.52 0.24 6.54
C ASN A 62 -30.55 1.19 5.89
N LYS A 63 -31.82 1.12 6.32
CA LYS A 63 -32.89 1.97 5.77
C LYS A 63 -32.63 3.48 5.94
N ASP A 64 -31.88 3.84 6.99
CA ASP A 64 -31.48 5.23 7.24
C ASP A 64 -30.30 5.71 6.36
N GLY A 65 -29.67 4.80 5.60
CA GLY A 65 -28.55 5.04 4.70
C GLY A 65 -27.17 4.83 5.33
N ARG A 66 -27.09 4.29 6.56
CA ARG A 66 -25.82 3.90 7.18
C ARG A 66 -25.35 2.58 6.60
N LEU A 67 -24.09 2.51 6.17
CA LEU A 67 -23.47 1.23 5.85
C LEU A 67 -23.15 0.45 7.13
N GLU A 68 -23.37 -0.86 7.07
CA GLU A 68 -23.06 -1.81 8.12
C GLU A 68 -22.28 -2.99 7.52
N ILE A 69 -21.06 -3.18 8.01
CA ILE A 69 -20.17 -4.26 7.58
C ILE A 69 -20.29 -5.42 8.57
N PHE A 70 -20.43 -6.61 8.03
CA PHE A 70 -20.40 -7.88 8.74
C PHE A 70 -19.14 -8.63 8.36
N TYR A 71 -18.51 -9.29 9.34
CA TYR A 71 -17.28 -10.03 9.09
C TYR A 71 -17.13 -11.23 10.00
N ILE A 72 -16.30 -12.16 9.56
CA ILE A 72 -15.88 -13.32 10.34
C ILE A 72 -14.49 -13.05 10.88
N ARG A 73 -14.35 -13.11 12.20
CA ARG A 73 -13.08 -12.90 12.89
C ARG A 73 -12.13 -14.06 12.64
N MET A 74 -10.86 -13.76 12.35
CA MET A 74 -9.88 -14.76 11.90
C MET A 74 -9.49 -15.77 12.99
N ASN A 75 -9.38 -15.34 14.25
CA ASN A 75 -8.79 -16.13 15.32
C ASN A 75 -9.76 -17.10 16.02
N ASP A 76 -11.06 -16.84 15.95
CA ASP A 76 -12.08 -17.62 16.67
C ASP A 76 -13.42 -17.74 15.93
N ASP A 77 -13.45 -17.38 14.65
CA ASP A 77 -14.58 -17.60 13.74
C ASP A 77 -15.87 -16.87 14.10
N ARG A 78 -15.81 -15.92 15.04
CA ARG A 78 -17.00 -15.17 15.47
C ARG A 78 -17.56 -14.30 14.37
N LEU A 79 -18.89 -14.27 14.30
CA LEU A 79 -19.66 -13.34 13.49
C LEU A 79 -19.72 -11.98 14.19
N CYS A 80 -19.10 -10.97 13.57
CA CYS A 80 -19.03 -9.61 14.08
C CYS A 80 -19.66 -8.63 13.08
N HIS A 81 -20.03 -7.45 13.57
CA HIS A 81 -20.50 -6.33 12.75
C HIS A 81 -20.02 -4.98 13.29
N ASN A 82 -19.97 -3.99 12.41
CA ASN A 82 -19.62 -2.61 12.70
C ASN A 82 -20.44 -1.72 11.74
N TRP A 83 -20.90 -0.56 12.18
CA TRP A 83 -21.75 0.31 11.37
C TRP A 83 -21.31 1.76 11.43
N GLN A 84 -21.59 2.51 10.36
CA GLN A 84 -21.49 3.96 10.38
C GLN A 84 -22.49 4.51 11.41
N LYS A 85 -22.07 5.44 12.27
CA LYS A 85 -22.92 6.11 13.28
C LYS A 85 -23.96 7.02 12.63
N GLU A 86 -23.62 7.58 11.48
CA GLU A 86 -24.45 8.41 10.61
C GLU A 86 -24.04 8.13 9.15
N PRO A 87 -24.92 8.31 8.14
CA PRO A 87 -24.60 7.96 6.76
C PRO A 87 -23.30 8.61 6.27
N GLY A 88 -22.33 7.79 5.85
CA GLY A 88 -21.01 8.24 5.40
C GLY A 88 -20.07 8.78 6.48
N GLY A 89 -20.41 8.57 7.76
CA GLY A 89 -19.65 9.07 8.92
C GLY A 89 -18.77 8.02 9.61
N GLU A 90 -18.36 8.33 10.84
CA GLU A 90 -17.48 7.49 11.66
C GLU A 90 -18.10 6.14 12.03
N TRP A 91 -17.25 5.12 12.21
CA TRP A 91 -17.66 3.75 12.55
C TRP A 91 -17.90 3.56 14.05
N SER A 92 -18.81 2.64 14.41
CA SER A 92 -19.21 2.32 15.79
C SER A 92 -18.12 1.59 16.57
N GLY A 93 -17.25 0.86 15.88
CA GLY A 93 -16.37 -0.16 16.46
C GLY A 93 -17.04 -1.54 16.43
N GLU A 94 -16.29 -2.56 16.82
CA GLU A 94 -16.73 -3.96 16.77
C GLU A 94 -17.82 -4.29 17.77
N TYR A 95 -18.84 -5.01 17.27
CA TYR A 95 -19.84 -5.71 18.07
C TYR A 95 -19.85 -7.18 17.66
N GLU A 96 -19.87 -8.06 18.67
CA GLU A 96 -19.91 -9.51 18.49
C GLU A 96 -21.35 -10.02 18.55
N SER A 97 -21.70 -10.98 17.69
CA SER A 97 -22.99 -11.68 17.81
C SER A 97 -22.96 -12.65 19.00
N TYR A 98 -23.69 -12.32 20.05
CA TYR A 98 -23.75 -13.06 21.32
C TYR A 98 -25.20 -13.10 21.85
N ASP A 99 -25.66 -14.28 22.29
CA ASP A 99 -27.02 -14.46 22.81
C ASP A 99 -27.13 -14.50 24.34
N GLY A 100 -26.04 -14.21 25.07
CA GLY A 100 -25.99 -14.36 26.52
C GLY A 100 -25.46 -15.71 27.01
N SER A 101 -25.28 -16.68 26.12
CA SER A 101 -24.77 -18.03 26.45
C SER A 101 -23.65 -18.51 25.52
N ASN A 102 -23.72 -18.20 24.22
CA ASN A 102 -22.77 -18.62 23.22
C ASN A 102 -22.48 -17.52 22.19
N TYR A 103 -21.28 -17.57 21.62
CA TYR A 103 -20.93 -16.78 20.45
C TYR A 103 -21.27 -17.55 19.17
N TYR A 104 -21.82 -16.84 18.19
CA TYR A 104 -22.11 -17.44 16.89
C TYR A 104 -20.87 -17.44 16.00
N THR A 105 -20.52 -18.61 15.49
CA THR A 105 -19.34 -18.79 14.62
C THR A 105 -19.76 -19.11 13.20
N ALA A 106 -19.09 -18.50 12.23
CA ALA A 106 -19.43 -18.59 10.81
C ALA A 106 -18.19 -18.81 9.92
N LYS A 107 -18.42 -19.30 8.70
CA LYS A 107 -17.41 -19.43 7.63
C LYS A 107 -17.78 -18.65 6.36
N GLN A 108 -19.05 -18.28 6.18
CA GLN A 108 -19.49 -17.34 5.14
C GLN A 108 -20.72 -16.54 5.58
N ILE A 109 -20.82 -15.27 5.15
CA ILE A 109 -21.94 -14.35 5.45
C ILE A 109 -22.48 -13.78 4.13
N CYS A 110 -23.79 -13.52 4.09
CA CYS A 110 -24.49 -12.71 3.11
C CYS A 110 -25.49 -11.82 3.86
N VAL A 111 -25.65 -10.56 3.45
CA VAL A 111 -26.64 -9.63 4.02
C VAL A 111 -27.51 -9.07 2.91
N TYR A 112 -28.78 -8.85 3.22
CA TYR A 112 -29.74 -8.25 2.30
C TYR A 112 -30.69 -7.30 3.05
N GLN A 113 -31.07 -6.18 2.44
CA GLN A 113 -32.11 -5.31 2.97
C GLN A 113 -33.48 -5.76 2.44
N ASN A 114 -34.34 -6.21 3.33
CA ASN A 114 -35.71 -6.61 3.00
C ASN A 114 -36.54 -5.39 2.55
N ILE A 115 -37.67 -5.61 1.86
CA ILE A 115 -38.50 -4.54 1.29
C ILE A 115 -39.05 -3.56 2.34
N ASP A 116 -39.18 -4.00 3.59
CA ASP A 116 -39.59 -3.16 4.72
C ASP A 116 -38.44 -2.32 5.31
N GLY A 117 -37.20 -2.57 4.84
CA GLY A 117 -35.97 -1.88 5.20
C GLY A 117 -35.20 -2.50 6.37
N ARG A 118 -35.60 -3.68 6.87
CA ARG A 118 -34.79 -4.44 7.84
C ARG A 118 -33.61 -5.10 7.14
N LEU A 119 -32.47 -5.16 7.81
CA LEU A 119 -31.38 -6.03 7.37
C LEU A 119 -31.61 -7.47 7.85
N ASP A 120 -31.44 -8.40 6.92
CA ASP A 120 -31.43 -9.83 7.15
C ASP A 120 -30.02 -10.37 6.83
N ILE A 121 -29.42 -11.08 7.78
CA ILE A 121 -28.14 -11.77 7.60
C ILE A 121 -28.38 -13.26 7.47
N PHE A 122 -27.67 -13.88 6.55
CA PHE A 122 -27.65 -15.30 6.30
C PHE A 122 -26.21 -15.77 6.36
N TYR A 123 -25.95 -16.87 7.05
CA TYR A 123 -24.59 -17.34 7.21
C TYR A 123 -24.51 -18.85 7.29
N ILE A 124 -23.36 -19.35 6.87
CA ILE A 124 -22.99 -20.74 7.05
C ILE A 124 -22.13 -20.82 8.31
N ALA A 125 -22.59 -21.57 9.30
CA ALA A 125 -21.87 -21.77 10.53
C ALA A 125 -20.66 -22.70 10.34
N THR A 126 -19.78 -22.75 11.34
CA THR A 126 -18.61 -23.66 11.37
C THR A 126 -19.00 -25.15 11.40
N ASN A 127 -20.25 -25.46 11.72
CA ASN A 127 -20.84 -26.81 11.66
C ASN A 127 -21.48 -27.12 10.28
N ASP A 128 -21.17 -26.32 9.26
CA ASP A 128 -21.71 -26.37 7.90
C ASP A 128 -23.21 -26.06 7.73
N ARG A 129 -23.95 -25.83 8.82
CA ARG A 129 -25.40 -25.57 8.74
C ARG A 129 -25.69 -24.13 8.37
N LEU A 130 -26.84 -23.94 7.75
CA LEU A 130 -27.33 -22.64 7.32
C LEU A 130 -28.21 -21.98 8.39
N TYR A 131 -27.93 -20.72 8.67
CA TYR A 131 -28.63 -19.89 9.65
C TYR A 131 -29.03 -18.55 9.06
N TYR A 132 -30.00 -17.89 9.71
CA TYR A 132 -30.39 -16.51 9.45
C TYR A 132 -30.67 -15.76 10.75
N ASN A 133 -30.52 -14.44 10.72
CA ASN A 133 -30.91 -13.51 11.77
C ASN A 133 -31.37 -12.20 11.09
N TRP A 134 -32.23 -11.43 11.73
CA TRP A 134 -32.81 -10.23 11.14
C TRP A 134 -32.98 -9.15 12.19
N GLN A 135 -32.94 -7.88 11.77
CA GLN A 135 -33.35 -6.78 12.62
C GLN A 135 -34.83 -6.93 12.97
N VAL A 136 -35.24 -6.58 14.20
CA VAL A 136 -36.67 -6.63 14.62
C VAL A 136 -37.51 -5.57 13.90
N SER A 137 -36.92 -4.40 13.67
CA SER A 137 -37.46 -3.28 12.91
C SER A 137 -36.28 -2.58 12.21
N PRO A 138 -36.50 -1.75 11.17
CA PRO A 138 -35.39 -1.11 10.47
C PRO A 138 -34.45 -0.38 11.45
N ASN A 139 -33.15 -0.61 11.33
CA ASN A 139 -32.10 0.02 12.14
C ASN A 139 -32.12 -0.34 13.64
N SER A 140 -32.76 -1.45 14.03
CA SER A 140 -32.90 -1.85 15.44
C SER A 140 -32.03 -3.05 15.83
N VAL A 141 -32.19 -3.50 17.08
CA VAL A 141 -31.64 -4.76 17.57
C VAL A 141 -32.02 -5.96 16.69
N TRP A 142 -31.17 -6.99 16.74
CA TRP A 142 -31.36 -8.27 16.05
C TRP A 142 -32.32 -9.18 16.82
N LYS A 143 -33.11 -9.96 16.10
CA LYS A 143 -34.14 -10.84 16.66
C LYS A 143 -33.55 -12.06 17.37
N GLY A 144 -32.45 -12.60 16.87
CA GLY A 144 -31.84 -13.85 17.30
C GLY A 144 -31.68 -14.83 16.15
N HIS A 145 -30.76 -15.78 16.30
CA HIS A 145 -30.35 -16.67 15.22
C HIS A 145 -31.32 -17.85 15.09
N ALA A 146 -31.71 -18.16 13.86
CA ALA A 146 -32.57 -19.27 13.50
C ALA A 146 -31.90 -20.17 12.47
N GLU A 147 -32.15 -21.48 12.57
CA GLU A 147 -31.56 -22.48 11.67
C GLU A 147 -32.51 -22.84 10.54
N PHE A 148 -31.97 -23.09 9.35
CA PHE A 148 -32.71 -23.72 8.27
C PHE A 148 -32.73 -25.25 8.43
N LYS A 149 -33.94 -25.80 8.61
CA LYS A 149 -34.16 -27.24 8.77
C LYS A 149 -35.56 -27.68 8.33
N ASN A 150 -35.69 -28.95 7.99
CA ASN A 150 -36.96 -29.63 7.80
C ASN A 150 -37.03 -30.85 8.74
N GLY A 151 -37.79 -30.74 9.83
CA GLY A 151 -37.80 -31.76 10.88
C GLY A 151 -36.40 -31.93 11.51
N SER A 152 -35.83 -33.13 11.37
CA SER A 152 -34.47 -33.46 11.81
C SER A 152 -33.38 -33.21 10.76
N HIS A 153 -33.75 -32.89 9.52
CA HIS A 153 -32.81 -32.61 8.43
C HIS A 153 -32.35 -31.15 8.48
N TYR A 154 -31.05 -30.92 8.58
CA TYR A 154 -30.43 -29.59 8.57
C TYR A 154 -29.90 -29.26 7.19
N TYR A 155 -30.09 -28.02 6.74
CA TYR A 155 -29.55 -27.60 5.44
C TYR A 155 -28.07 -27.28 5.63
N THR A 156 -27.20 -27.95 4.89
CA THR A 156 -25.75 -27.80 4.99
C THR A 156 -25.17 -27.21 3.72
N ALA A 157 -24.28 -26.23 3.84
CA ALA A 157 -23.76 -25.47 2.71
C ALA A 157 -22.25 -25.24 2.78
N LYS A 158 -21.65 -24.98 1.62
CA LYS A 158 -20.30 -24.42 1.47
C LYS A 158 -20.31 -23.01 0.87
N GLN A 159 -21.38 -22.62 0.17
CA GLN A 159 -21.59 -21.25 -0.28
C GLN A 159 -23.06 -20.83 -0.25
N ILE A 160 -23.37 -19.57 0.09
CA ILE A 160 -24.72 -18.98 0.02
C ILE A 160 -24.72 -17.63 -0.71
N CYS A 161 -25.79 -17.37 -1.46
CA CYS A 161 -26.17 -16.07 -2.03
C CYS A 161 -27.66 -15.83 -1.75
N VAL A 162 -28.08 -14.58 -1.58
CA VAL A 162 -29.48 -14.20 -1.33
C VAL A 162 -29.88 -13.08 -2.28
N TYR A 163 -31.10 -13.16 -2.80
CA TYR A 163 -31.66 -12.11 -3.65
C TYR A 163 -33.16 -11.94 -3.42
N GLN A 164 -33.68 -10.77 -3.74
CA GLN A 164 -35.10 -10.46 -3.63
C GLN A 164 -35.82 -10.67 -4.96
N ASN A 165 -36.87 -11.47 -4.93
CA ASN A 165 -37.83 -11.60 -6.02
C ASN A 165 -38.55 -10.27 -6.28
N ILE A 166 -39.09 -10.06 -7.48
CA ILE A 166 -39.75 -8.79 -7.82
C ILE A 166 -40.96 -8.47 -6.92
N ASP A 167 -41.55 -9.48 -6.29
CA ASP A 167 -42.67 -9.34 -5.34
C ASP A 167 -42.23 -9.02 -3.90
N GLY A 168 -40.92 -8.83 -3.66
CA GLY A 168 -40.33 -8.46 -2.37
C GLY A 168 -39.91 -9.65 -1.50
N ARG A 169 -40.25 -10.89 -1.86
CA ARG A 169 -39.87 -12.09 -1.10
C ARG A 169 -38.39 -12.42 -1.29
N LEU A 170 -37.70 -12.76 -0.21
CA LEU A 170 -36.33 -13.24 -0.26
C LEU A 170 -36.27 -14.69 -0.74
N GLU A 171 -35.26 -14.98 -1.56
CA GLU A 171 -34.88 -16.32 -2.00
C GLU A 171 -33.38 -16.52 -1.78
N ILE A 172 -33.05 -17.61 -1.11
CA ILE A 172 -31.68 -18.02 -0.83
C ILE A 172 -31.29 -19.11 -1.81
N PHE A 173 -30.06 -19.02 -2.29
CA PHE A 173 -29.43 -19.98 -3.18
C PHE A 173 -28.15 -20.45 -2.50
N TYR A 174 -27.89 -21.75 -2.48
CA TYR A 174 -26.70 -22.26 -1.84
C TYR A 174 -26.16 -23.50 -2.51
N ILE A 175 -24.86 -23.69 -2.34
CA ILE A 175 -24.18 -24.91 -2.74
C ILE A 175 -24.07 -25.79 -1.51
N GLY A 176 -24.66 -26.97 -1.58
CA GLY A 176 -24.62 -27.97 -0.53
C GLY A 176 -23.21 -28.49 -0.25
N THR A 177 -23.01 -29.16 0.89
CA THR A 177 -21.76 -29.86 1.19
C THR A 177 -21.49 -31.07 0.27
N ASN A 178 -22.49 -31.45 -0.53
CA ASN A 178 -22.43 -32.44 -1.60
C ASN A 178 -22.17 -31.83 -3.00
N ASP A 179 -21.77 -30.56 -3.06
CA ASP A 179 -21.53 -29.77 -4.26
C ASP A 179 -22.76 -29.44 -5.11
N ARG A 180 -23.96 -29.85 -4.71
CA ARG A 180 -25.20 -29.62 -5.47
C ARG A 180 -25.80 -28.25 -5.18
N LEU A 181 -26.53 -27.72 -6.16
CA LEU A 181 -27.17 -26.42 -6.06
C LEU A 181 -28.60 -26.54 -5.51
N TYR A 182 -28.93 -25.71 -4.53
CA TYR A 182 -30.23 -25.66 -3.86
C TYR A 182 -30.77 -24.23 -3.80
N HIS A 183 -32.08 -24.09 -3.63
CA HIS A 183 -32.74 -22.84 -3.28
C HIS A 183 -33.88 -23.03 -2.28
N ASN A 184 -34.27 -21.93 -1.64
CA ASN A 184 -35.42 -21.87 -0.74
C ASN A 184 -35.92 -20.42 -0.68
N TRP A 185 -37.24 -20.23 -0.60
CA TRP A 185 -37.85 -18.89 -0.68
C TRP A 185 -38.88 -18.67 0.41
N GLN A 186 -39.11 -17.40 0.75
CA GLN A 186 -40.23 -17.01 1.62
C GLN A 186 -41.57 -17.28 0.92
N LYS A 187 -42.55 -17.85 1.63
CA LYS A 187 -43.90 -18.13 1.08
C LYS A 187 -44.77 -16.87 0.89
N SER A 188 -44.47 -15.84 1.67
CA SER A 188 -45.11 -14.51 1.64
C SER A 188 -44.11 -13.51 2.23
N LEU A 189 -44.37 -12.21 2.06
CA LEU A 189 -43.54 -11.17 2.70
C LEU A 189 -43.42 -11.44 4.20
N ASP A 190 -42.18 -11.59 4.68
CA ASP A 190 -41.85 -11.91 6.08
C ASP A 190 -42.49 -13.19 6.64
N GLY A 191 -42.97 -14.07 5.75
CA GLY A 191 -43.55 -15.35 6.11
C GLY A 191 -42.52 -16.46 6.28
N GLY A 192 -43.01 -17.67 6.61
CA GLY A 192 -42.18 -18.86 6.67
C GLY A 192 -41.58 -19.25 5.32
N TRP A 193 -40.54 -20.08 5.37
CA TRP A 193 -39.82 -20.58 4.20
C TRP A 193 -40.51 -21.78 3.54
N HIS A 194 -40.33 -21.94 2.23
CA HIS A 194 -40.87 -23.04 1.43
C HIS A 194 -40.35 -24.41 1.90
N GLY A 195 -39.03 -24.51 2.00
CA GLY A 195 -38.28 -25.75 2.17
C GLY A 195 -37.17 -25.84 1.12
N GLU A 196 -36.11 -26.58 1.42
CA GLU A 196 -35.01 -26.88 0.49
C GLU A 196 -35.53 -27.54 -0.78
N GLU A 197 -35.23 -26.93 -1.92
CA GLU A 197 -35.43 -27.49 -3.24
C GLU A 197 -34.09 -27.56 -4.00
N GLU A 198 -33.91 -28.66 -4.72
CA GLU A 198 -32.66 -28.99 -5.40
C GLU A 198 -32.79 -28.69 -6.90
N PHE A 199 -31.81 -27.98 -7.46
CA PHE A 199 -31.74 -27.81 -8.90
C PHE A 199 -31.32 -29.09 -9.59
N LYS A 200 -32.24 -29.62 -10.42
CA LYS A 200 -32.02 -30.82 -11.23
C LYS A 200 -32.85 -30.76 -12.50
N HIS A 201 -32.33 -31.36 -13.57
CA HIS A 201 -33.07 -31.56 -14.81
C HIS A 201 -32.71 -32.90 -15.44
N GLY A 202 -33.71 -33.64 -15.93
CA GLY A 202 -33.49 -34.92 -16.62
C GLY A 202 -32.76 -35.99 -15.79
N GLY A 203 -32.81 -35.93 -14.46
CA GLY A 203 -32.07 -36.83 -13.56
C GLY A 203 -30.61 -36.41 -13.29
N HIS A 204 -30.14 -35.29 -13.85
CA HIS A 204 -28.85 -34.69 -13.59
C HIS A 204 -28.95 -33.59 -12.53
N TYR A 205 -28.01 -33.59 -11.58
CA TYR A 205 -27.89 -32.57 -10.54
C TYR A 205 -26.93 -31.49 -10.97
N TYR A 206 -27.28 -30.22 -10.75
CA TYR A 206 -26.36 -29.13 -11.02
C TYR A 206 -25.34 -29.07 -9.90
N THR A 207 -24.05 -29.08 -10.25
CA THR A 207 -22.96 -29.06 -9.26
C THR A 207 -22.11 -27.84 -9.44
N ALA A 208 -21.83 -27.14 -8.33
CA ALA A 208 -21.15 -25.85 -8.35
C ALA A 208 -20.04 -25.78 -7.30
N LYS A 209 -19.10 -24.87 -7.54
CA LYS A 209 -18.13 -24.42 -6.52
C LYS A 209 -18.31 -22.96 -6.14
N GLN A 210 -18.99 -22.16 -6.96
CA GLN A 210 -19.33 -20.78 -6.63
C GLN A 210 -20.55 -20.27 -7.42
N ILE A 211 -21.43 -19.49 -6.77
CA ILE A 211 -22.68 -18.93 -7.32
C ILE A 211 -22.77 -17.39 -7.12
N CYS A 212 -23.51 -16.71 -8.00
CA CYS A 212 -24.04 -15.36 -7.80
C CYS A 212 -25.39 -15.22 -8.51
N VAL A 213 -26.21 -14.23 -8.13
CA VAL A 213 -27.58 -14.06 -8.63
C VAL A 213 -27.81 -12.61 -9.05
N GLY A 214 -28.50 -12.43 -10.17
CA GLY A 214 -28.96 -11.13 -10.65
C GLY A 214 -30.46 -11.16 -10.96
N ARG A 215 -31.08 -9.98 -11.04
CA ARG A 215 -32.47 -9.83 -11.46
C ARG A 215 -32.51 -9.19 -12.84
N ASN A 216 -33.10 -9.90 -13.79
CA ASN A 216 -33.37 -9.41 -15.13
C ASN A 216 -34.29 -8.18 -15.09
N TYR A 217 -34.30 -7.42 -16.19
CA TYR A 217 -35.11 -6.20 -16.30
C TYR A 217 -36.61 -6.45 -16.10
N ASP A 218 -37.09 -7.63 -16.49
CA ASP A 218 -38.50 -8.04 -16.30
C ASP A 218 -38.82 -8.59 -14.90
N GLY A 219 -37.85 -8.63 -13.99
CA GLY A 219 -38.02 -9.11 -12.63
C GLY A 219 -37.72 -10.59 -12.41
N ARG A 220 -37.37 -11.36 -13.45
CA ARG A 220 -36.93 -12.77 -13.31
C ARG A 220 -35.58 -12.83 -12.62
N LEU A 221 -35.43 -13.72 -11.64
CA LEU A 221 -34.10 -14.05 -11.10
C LEU A 221 -33.33 -14.94 -12.07
N GLU A 222 -32.03 -14.72 -12.15
CA GLU A 222 -31.07 -15.52 -12.92
C GLU A 222 -29.85 -15.83 -12.06
N ILE A 223 -29.54 -17.12 -11.94
CA ILE A 223 -28.38 -17.63 -11.21
C ILE A 223 -27.26 -17.92 -12.18
N PHE A 224 -26.05 -17.47 -11.81
CA PHE A 224 -24.81 -17.74 -12.52
C PHE A 224 -23.90 -18.54 -11.60
N TYR A 225 -23.24 -19.57 -12.12
CA TYR A 225 -22.36 -20.38 -11.30
C TYR A 225 -21.18 -20.97 -12.07
N ILE A 226 -20.16 -21.28 -11.30
CA ILE A 226 -19.00 -22.04 -11.74
C ILE A 226 -19.24 -23.49 -11.35
N GLY A 227 -19.27 -24.37 -12.34
CA GLY A 227 -19.38 -25.80 -12.15
C GLY A 227 -18.18 -26.40 -11.42
N THR A 228 -18.34 -27.63 -10.92
CA THR A 228 -17.22 -28.42 -10.36
C THR A 228 -16.15 -28.76 -11.40
N ASN A 229 -16.49 -28.61 -12.69
CA ASN A 229 -15.63 -28.74 -13.86
C ASN A 229 -15.02 -27.41 -14.34
N ASP A 230 -15.05 -26.37 -13.50
CA ASP A 230 -14.57 -25.01 -13.74
C ASP A 230 -15.32 -24.20 -14.82
N ARG A 231 -16.35 -24.75 -15.47
CA ARG A 231 -17.11 -24.08 -16.53
C ARG A 231 -18.19 -23.15 -15.98
N LEU A 232 -18.55 -22.13 -16.76
CA LEU A 232 -19.61 -21.18 -16.41
C LEU A 232 -20.97 -21.64 -16.91
N TYR A 233 -21.96 -21.55 -16.04
CA TYR A 233 -23.36 -21.90 -16.31
C TYR A 233 -24.29 -20.80 -15.82
N HIS A 234 -25.50 -20.80 -16.35
CA HIS A 234 -26.61 -20.00 -15.84
C HIS A 234 -27.94 -20.75 -15.91
N ASN A 235 -28.91 -20.30 -15.14
CA ASN A 235 -30.31 -20.75 -15.16
C ASN A 235 -31.19 -19.58 -14.72
N TRP A 236 -32.40 -19.47 -15.25
CA TRP A 236 -33.30 -18.34 -14.98
C TRP A 236 -34.73 -18.78 -14.71
N GLN A 237 -35.47 -17.95 -13.98
CA GLN A 237 -36.91 -18.13 -13.85
C GLN A 237 -37.59 -17.91 -15.21
N GLU A 238 -38.52 -18.78 -15.62
CA GLU A 238 -39.26 -18.68 -16.90
C GLU A 238 -40.14 -17.41 -16.98
N LYS A 239 -40.66 -16.99 -15.82
CA LYS A 239 -41.42 -15.76 -15.59
C LYS A 239 -41.13 -15.29 -14.16
N PRO A 240 -41.35 -14.02 -13.82
CA PRO A 240 -41.09 -13.55 -12.47
C PRO A 240 -41.81 -14.41 -11.44
N ASN A 241 -41.10 -14.87 -10.41
CA ASN A 241 -41.60 -15.75 -9.35
C ASN A 241 -42.08 -17.14 -9.83
N GLY A 242 -41.66 -17.58 -11.02
CA GLY A 242 -42.04 -18.85 -11.64
C GLY A 242 -41.03 -19.98 -11.41
N GLY A 243 -41.22 -21.07 -12.17
CA GLY A 243 -40.24 -22.16 -12.26
C GLY A 243 -38.99 -21.76 -13.03
N TRP A 244 -38.00 -22.66 -13.07
CA TRP A 244 -36.70 -22.43 -13.69
C TRP A 244 -36.57 -23.13 -15.03
N GLN A 245 -35.94 -22.47 -16.00
CA GLN A 245 -35.80 -22.96 -17.37
C GLN A 245 -34.99 -24.26 -17.49
N GLY A 246 -33.86 -24.34 -16.77
CA GLY A 246 -32.84 -25.37 -16.97
C GLY A 246 -31.43 -24.79 -17.02
N GLU A 247 -30.43 -25.63 -16.75
CA GLU A 247 -29.01 -25.24 -16.85
C GLU A 247 -28.62 -25.03 -18.31
N GLU A 248 -27.99 -23.88 -18.58
CA GLU A 248 -27.32 -23.58 -19.82
C GLU A 248 -25.85 -23.24 -19.55
N GLU A 249 -24.96 -23.66 -20.46
CA GLU A 249 -23.51 -23.50 -20.35
C GLU A 249 -23.03 -22.36 -21.25
N PHE A 250 -22.18 -21.49 -20.71
CA PHE A 250 -21.51 -20.47 -21.51
C PHE A 250 -20.38 -21.06 -22.33
N LYS A 251 -20.51 -20.96 -23.67
CA LYS A 251 -19.52 -21.45 -24.63
C LYS A 251 -19.61 -20.69 -25.95
N ASP A 252 -18.51 -20.71 -26.71
CA ASP A 252 -18.48 -20.34 -28.13
C ASP A 252 -17.95 -21.52 -28.95
N GLY A 253 -18.83 -22.14 -29.72
CA GLY A 253 -18.52 -23.38 -30.44
C GLY A 253 -18.02 -24.49 -29.50
N SER A 254 -16.74 -24.85 -29.61
CA SER A 254 -16.07 -25.84 -28.76
C SER A 254 -15.30 -25.23 -27.58
N HIS A 255 -15.22 -23.91 -27.50
CA HIS A 255 -14.54 -23.18 -26.41
C HIS A 255 -15.49 -22.97 -25.24
N TYR A 256 -15.08 -23.40 -24.05
CA TYR A 256 -15.87 -23.26 -22.82
C TYR A 256 -15.29 -22.15 -21.96
N TYR A 257 -16.15 -21.31 -21.39
CA TYR A 257 -15.70 -20.26 -20.49
C TYR A 257 -15.40 -20.89 -19.14
N THR A 258 -14.19 -20.68 -18.61
CA THR A 258 -13.74 -21.31 -17.36
C THR A 258 -13.34 -20.28 -16.33
N ALA A 259 -13.78 -20.45 -15.10
CA ALA A 259 -13.61 -19.44 -14.05
C ALA A 259 -13.18 -20.01 -12.70
N LYS A 260 -12.61 -19.13 -11.88
CA LYS A 260 -12.34 -19.33 -10.45
C LYS A 260 -13.22 -18.45 -9.57
N GLN A 261 -13.71 -17.33 -10.10
CA GLN A 261 -14.63 -16.41 -9.42
C GLN A 261 -15.55 -15.71 -10.42
N ILE A 262 -16.77 -15.35 -10.02
CA ILE A 262 -17.80 -14.68 -10.83
C ILE A 262 -18.60 -13.73 -9.95
N CYS A 263 -19.02 -12.60 -10.51
CA CYS A 263 -20.02 -11.70 -9.96
C CYS A 263 -20.86 -11.14 -11.10
N VAL A 264 -22.01 -10.54 -10.78
CA VAL A 264 -22.95 -10.00 -11.77
C VAL A 264 -23.36 -8.59 -11.38
N GLY A 265 -23.44 -7.70 -12.37
CA GLY A 265 -23.99 -6.36 -12.26
C GLY A 265 -25.14 -6.17 -13.24
N GLN A 266 -26.04 -5.22 -12.94
CA GLN A 266 -27.07 -4.79 -13.88
C GLN A 266 -26.68 -3.43 -14.44
N ASN A 267 -26.55 -3.36 -15.76
CA ASN A 267 -26.33 -2.14 -16.50
C ASN A 267 -27.52 -1.16 -16.31
N ALA A 268 -27.28 0.13 -16.56
CA ALA A 268 -28.32 1.16 -16.40
C ALA A 268 -29.54 0.95 -17.32
N ASP A 269 -29.36 0.23 -18.44
CA ASP A 269 -30.45 -0.15 -19.35
C ASP A 269 -31.17 -1.45 -18.96
N GLY A 270 -30.79 -2.10 -17.85
CA GLY A 270 -31.40 -3.32 -17.34
C GLY A 270 -30.75 -4.63 -17.81
N ARG A 271 -29.74 -4.58 -18.69
CA ARG A 271 -28.99 -5.78 -19.13
C ARG A 271 -28.14 -6.32 -17.99
N LEU A 272 -28.13 -7.64 -17.81
CA LEU A 272 -27.17 -8.29 -16.92
C LEU A 272 -25.79 -8.38 -17.59
N GLU A 273 -24.75 -8.18 -16.80
CA GLU A 273 -23.35 -8.34 -17.20
C GLU A 273 -22.59 -9.09 -16.11
N ILE A 274 -21.93 -10.18 -16.49
CA ILE A 274 -21.12 -11.00 -15.61
C ILE A 274 -19.66 -10.62 -15.74
N PHE A 275 -18.96 -10.62 -14.62
CA PHE A 275 -17.52 -10.40 -14.52
C PHE A 275 -16.88 -11.58 -13.82
N TYR A 276 -15.81 -12.14 -14.39
CA TYR A 276 -15.18 -13.32 -13.83
C TYR A 276 -13.67 -13.33 -13.97
N ILE A 277 -13.05 -14.09 -13.06
CA ILE A 277 -11.63 -14.39 -13.08
C ILE A 277 -11.49 -15.76 -13.75
N GLY A 278 -10.81 -15.80 -14.89
CA GLY A 278 -10.54 -17.01 -15.64
C GLY A 278 -9.63 -17.98 -14.88
N THR A 279 -9.59 -19.25 -15.32
CA THR A 279 -8.64 -20.23 -14.74
C THR A 279 -7.16 -19.87 -14.99
N ASN A 280 -6.91 -18.95 -15.92
CA ASN A 280 -5.63 -18.32 -16.24
C ASN A 280 -5.33 -17.03 -15.44
N ASP A 281 -6.15 -16.74 -14.42
CA ASP A 281 -6.09 -15.55 -13.57
C ASP A 281 -6.46 -14.22 -14.26
N ARG A 282 -6.91 -14.24 -15.53
CA ARG A 282 -7.29 -13.03 -16.27
C ARG A 282 -8.72 -12.60 -15.98
N LEU A 283 -9.01 -11.31 -16.14
CA LEU A 283 -10.36 -10.76 -16.00
C LEU A 283 -11.12 -10.78 -17.32
N TYR A 284 -12.36 -11.26 -17.26
CA TYR A 284 -13.29 -11.33 -18.38
C TYR A 284 -14.64 -10.75 -18.01
N HIS A 285 -15.41 -10.36 -19.02
CA HIS A 285 -16.83 -10.04 -18.91
C HIS A 285 -17.64 -10.62 -20.06
N ASN A 286 -18.95 -10.73 -19.85
CA ASN A 286 -19.93 -11.08 -20.87
C ASN A 286 -21.25 -10.42 -20.48
N TRP A 287 -22.01 -9.91 -21.45
CA TRP A 287 -23.25 -9.16 -21.20
C TRP A 287 -24.39 -9.61 -22.11
N GLN A 288 -25.62 -9.42 -21.65
CA GLN A 288 -26.78 -9.51 -22.52
C GLN A 288 -26.76 -8.39 -23.57
N GLU A 289 -27.01 -8.67 -24.85
CA GLU A 289 -26.98 -7.64 -25.92
C GLU A 289 -28.15 -6.65 -25.84
N LYS A 290 -29.26 -7.08 -25.24
CA LYS A 290 -30.45 -6.28 -24.90
C LYS A 290 -31.08 -6.87 -23.63
N PRO A 291 -31.90 -6.13 -22.88
CA PRO A 291 -32.54 -6.69 -21.69
C PRO A 291 -33.27 -8.00 -22.00
N ASN A 292 -33.01 -9.04 -21.22
CA ASN A 292 -33.56 -10.39 -21.39
C ASN A 292 -33.20 -11.07 -22.73
N GLY A 293 -32.17 -10.59 -23.43
CA GLY A 293 -31.71 -11.11 -24.72
C GLY A 293 -30.62 -12.18 -24.60
N GLY A 294 -30.03 -12.53 -25.75
CA GLY A 294 -28.85 -13.38 -25.81
C GLY A 294 -27.59 -12.68 -25.27
N TRP A 295 -26.55 -13.46 -25.03
CA TRP A 295 -25.27 -13.01 -24.52
C TRP A 295 -24.29 -12.70 -25.64
N HIS A 296 -23.44 -11.69 -25.43
CA HIS A 296 -22.49 -11.21 -26.43
C HIS A 296 -21.38 -12.23 -26.75
N GLY A 297 -20.79 -12.83 -25.71
CA GLY A 297 -19.57 -13.64 -25.82
C GLY A 297 -18.53 -13.25 -24.76
N GLU A 298 -17.57 -14.12 -24.52
CA GLU A 298 -16.44 -13.84 -23.61
C GLU A 298 -15.55 -12.73 -24.19
N GLU A 299 -15.37 -11.65 -23.45
CA GLU A 299 -14.39 -10.62 -23.76
C GLU A 299 -13.40 -10.43 -22.59
N GLU A 300 -12.12 -10.31 -22.92
CA GLU A 300 -11.01 -10.14 -21.97
C GLU A 300 -10.75 -8.66 -21.69
N PHE A 301 -10.61 -8.28 -20.41
CA PHE A 301 -10.08 -6.98 -20.06
C PHE A 301 -8.57 -6.90 -20.32
N LYS A 302 -8.19 -6.04 -21.28
CA LYS A 302 -6.80 -5.80 -21.67
C LYS A 302 -6.59 -4.38 -22.19
N ASP A 303 -5.35 -3.91 -22.08
CA ASP A 303 -4.86 -2.69 -22.74
C ASP A 303 -3.63 -3.03 -23.59
N GLY A 304 -3.79 -3.03 -24.91
CA GLY A 304 -2.77 -3.52 -25.84
C GLY A 304 -2.38 -4.98 -25.56
N SER A 305 -1.12 -5.20 -25.17
CA SER A 305 -0.61 -6.52 -24.77
C SER A 305 -0.70 -6.82 -23.27
N HIS A 306 -1.12 -5.84 -22.46
CA HIS A 306 -1.27 -5.98 -21.01
C HIS A 306 -2.67 -6.54 -20.69
N TYR A 307 -2.73 -7.56 -19.85
CA TYR A 307 -3.98 -8.19 -19.40
C TYR A 307 -4.15 -7.98 -17.90
N TYR A 308 -5.40 -7.86 -17.45
CA TYR A 308 -5.68 -7.63 -16.04
C TYR A 308 -5.74 -8.97 -15.32
N ALA A 309 -4.98 -9.11 -14.23
CA ALA A 309 -4.83 -10.38 -13.54
C ALA A 309 -5.29 -10.27 -12.08
N ALA A 310 -6.25 -11.09 -11.66
CA ALA A 310 -6.97 -10.96 -10.39
C ALA A 310 -7.06 -12.25 -9.56
N LYS A 311 -7.23 -12.08 -8.25
CA LYS A 311 -7.48 -13.12 -7.23
C LYS A 311 -8.89 -13.03 -6.62
N GLN A 312 -9.47 -11.83 -6.62
CA GLN A 312 -10.84 -11.54 -6.17
C GLN A 312 -11.42 -10.39 -7.01
N ILE A 313 -12.73 -10.41 -7.26
CA ILE A 313 -13.46 -9.34 -7.95
C ILE A 313 -14.83 -9.12 -7.31
N CYS A 314 -15.26 -7.85 -7.25
CA CYS A 314 -16.65 -7.47 -7.04
C CYS A 314 -17.03 -6.34 -8.01
N VAL A 315 -18.32 -6.10 -8.17
CA VAL A 315 -18.88 -5.01 -8.99
C VAL A 315 -19.78 -4.15 -8.13
N GLY A 316 -19.69 -2.83 -8.32
CA GLY A 316 -20.59 -1.83 -7.78
C GLY A 316 -21.21 -1.01 -8.91
N GLN A 317 -22.33 -0.35 -8.62
CA GLN A 317 -22.95 0.58 -9.54
C GLN A 317 -22.85 1.99 -8.95
N ASN A 318 -22.26 2.91 -9.70
CA ASN A 318 -22.28 4.33 -9.38
C ASN A 318 -23.72 4.87 -9.42
N VAL A 319 -24.00 5.97 -8.71
CA VAL A 319 -25.37 6.53 -8.65
C VAL A 319 -25.88 7.02 -10.01
N ASP A 320 -24.98 7.29 -10.95
CA ASP A 320 -25.32 7.61 -12.36
C ASP A 320 -25.61 6.37 -13.24
N GLY A 321 -25.52 5.17 -12.69
CA GLY A 321 -25.79 3.90 -13.38
C GLY A 321 -24.56 3.22 -14.01
N ARG A 322 -23.38 3.84 -13.97
CA ARG A 322 -22.14 3.22 -14.47
C ARG A 322 -21.71 2.06 -13.58
N LEU A 323 -21.40 0.91 -14.19
CA LEU A 323 -20.75 -0.18 -13.47
C LEU A 323 -19.27 0.13 -13.23
N GLU A 324 -18.79 -0.27 -12.06
CA GLU A 324 -17.38 -0.19 -11.66
C GLU A 324 -16.97 -1.50 -10.98
N ILE A 325 -15.94 -2.14 -11.53
CA ILE A 325 -15.37 -3.36 -10.97
C ILE A 325 -14.19 -3.01 -10.08
N PHE A 326 -14.05 -3.75 -8.99
CA PHE A 326 -12.92 -3.68 -8.07
C PHE A 326 -12.32 -5.06 -7.92
N TYR A 327 -11.00 -5.14 -7.89
CA TYR A 327 -10.33 -6.42 -7.76
C TYR A 327 -9.01 -6.35 -7.03
N ILE A 328 -8.68 -7.46 -6.38
CA ILE A 328 -7.37 -7.69 -5.80
C ILE A 328 -6.55 -8.40 -6.87
N ALA A 329 -5.55 -7.72 -7.41
CA ALA A 329 -4.71 -8.24 -8.47
C ALA A 329 -3.75 -9.34 -7.97
N THR A 330 -3.12 -10.07 -8.89
CA THR A 330 -2.14 -11.12 -8.54
C THR A 330 -0.92 -10.59 -7.80
N ASN A 331 -0.63 -9.29 -7.94
CA ASN A 331 0.39 -8.54 -7.19
C ASN A 331 -0.07 -8.04 -5.79
N ASP A 332 -1.23 -8.51 -5.31
CA ASP A 332 -1.82 -8.19 -4.00
C ASP A 332 -2.23 -6.71 -3.81
N ARG A 333 -2.42 -5.97 -4.91
CA ARG A 333 -2.92 -4.59 -4.87
C ARG A 333 -4.37 -4.49 -5.34
N LEU A 334 -5.04 -3.44 -4.89
CA LEU A 334 -6.38 -3.08 -5.33
C LEU A 334 -6.35 -2.25 -6.60
N TYR A 335 -7.15 -2.68 -7.56
CA TYR A 335 -7.41 -1.97 -8.79
C TYR A 335 -8.91 -1.83 -8.99
N HIS A 336 -9.26 -0.87 -9.83
CA HIS A 336 -10.61 -0.69 -10.32
C HIS A 336 -10.62 -0.36 -11.82
N ASN A 337 -11.77 -0.59 -12.45
CA ASN A 337 -12.08 -0.18 -13.81
C ASN A 337 -13.57 0.17 -13.84
N TRP A 338 -13.95 1.18 -14.62
CA TRP A 338 -15.33 1.68 -14.67
C TRP A 338 -15.78 1.96 -16.09
N GLN A 339 -17.09 1.90 -16.31
CA GLN A 339 -17.68 2.42 -17.54
C GLN A 339 -17.55 3.96 -17.56
N GLU A 340 -17.10 4.55 -18.68
CA GLU A 340 -16.93 6.01 -18.82
C GLU A 340 -18.27 6.77 -18.81
N LYS A 341 -19.32 6.11 -19.29
CA LYS A 341 -20.73 6.53 -19.25
C LYS A 341 -21.60 5.29 -19.08
N PRO A 342 -22.84 5.40 -18.60
CA PRO A 342 -23.70 4.23 -18.43
C PRO A 342 -23.79 3.41 -19.73
N ASN A 343 -23.58 2.09 -19.63
CA ASN A 343 -23.59 1.16 -20.77
C ASN A 343 -22.50 1.43 -21.83
N GLY A 344 -21.47 2.21 -21.49
CA GLY A 344 -20.40 2.62 -22.40
C GLY A 344 -19.14 1.76 -22.33
N HIS A 345 -18.07 2.25 -22.96
CA HIS A 345 -16.75 1.64 -22.88
C HIS A 345 -16.18 1.70 -21.46
N TRP A 346 -15.30 0.75 -21.16
CA TRP A 346 -14.52 0.73 -19.92
C TRP A 346 -13.27 1.61 -20.04
N ASN A 347 -12.95 2.33 -18.96
CA ASN A 347 -11.85 3.28 -18.90
C ASN A 347 -10.45 2.61 -18.97
N GLY A 348 -10.32 1.43 -18.39
CA GLY A 348 -9.07 0.70 -18.20
C GLY A 348 -8.62 0.61 -16.74
N GLU A 349 -7.74 -0.36 -16.46
CA GLU A 349 -7.20 -0.67 -15.13
C GLU A 349 -6.49 0.55 -14.50
N MET A 350 -6.91 0.90 -13.29
CA MET A 350 -6.26 1.92 -12.47
C MET A 350 -6.03 1.40 -11.05
N PRO A 351 -4.90 1.74 -10.39
CA PRO A 351 -4.71 1.47 -8.97
C PRO A 351 -5.73 2.25 -8.13
N LEU A 352 -6.37 1.61 -7.16
CA LEU A 352 -7.32 2.28 -6.26
C LEU A 352 -6.63 3.29 -5.32
N VAL A 353 -5.35 3.04 -5.02
CA VAL A 353 -4.49 3.93 -4.23
C VAL A 353 -3.38 4.44 -5.13
N GLU A 354 -3.45 5.71 -5.54
CA GLU A 354 -2.33 6.32 -6.27
C GLU A 354 -1.16 6.58 -5.30
N VAL A 355 0.03 6.17 -5.71
CA VAL A 355 1.28 6.40 -4.97
C VAL A 355 2.15 7.37 -5.74
N TYR A 356 2.70 8.36 -5.04
CA TYR A 356 3.71 9.26 -5.62
C TYR A 356 5.06 9.07 -4.93
N THR A 357 6.11 8.89 -5.75
CA THR A 357 7.47 8.67 -5.23
C THR A 357 8.34 9.91 -5.41
N VAL A 358 8.91 10.43 -4.32
CA VAL A 358 9.87 11.55 -4.34
C VAL A 358 11.27 11.00 -4.05
N CYS A 359 12.19 11.21 -4.98
CA CYS A 359 13.58 10.78 -4.90
C CYS A 359 14.49 11.96 -4.55
N PHE A 360 14.89 12.09 -3.30
CA PHE A 360 15.77 13.14 -2.80
C PHE A 360 17.25 12.80 -3.01
N CYS A 361 17.95 13.64 -3.76
CA CYS A 361 19.36 13.45 -4.09
C CYS A 361 20.29 14.01 -3.02
N GLY A 362 21.50 13.47 -2.94
CA GLY A 362 22.57 13.94 -2.08
C GLY A 362 23.23 15.19 -2.67
N THR A 363 23.19 16.29 -1.94
CA THR A 363 23.49 17.64 -2.45
C THR A 363 24.94 18.09 -2.26
N SER A 364 25.89 17.18 -2.12
CA SER A 364 27.35 17.49 -2.10
C SER A 364 28.25 16.26 -2.10
N CYS A 365 27.70 15.13 -1.65
CA CYS A 365 28.43 13.88 -1.45
C CYS A 365 28.48 13.01 -2.71
N THR A 366 27.93 13.47 -3.83
CA THR A 366 27.87 12.76 -5.11
C THR A 366 28.45 13.64 -6.22
N ARG A 367 28.99 13.02 -7.27
CA ARG A 367 29.63 13.75 -8.38
C ARG A 367 28.77 13.84 -9.63
N ASP A 368 27.79 12.95 -9.78
CA ASP A 368 26.88 12.91 -10.92
C ASP A 368 25.52 12.34 -10.51
N GLU A 369 24.51 12.56 -11.35
CA GLU A 369 23.21 11.92 -11.22
C GLU A 369 23.21 10.42 -11.60
N GLY A 370 24.33 9.90 -12.11
CA GLY A 370 24.55 8.49 -12.45
C GLY A 370 23.98 8.05 -13.79
N GLU A 371 23.53 8.98 -14.64
CA GLU A 371 22.84 8.68 -15.91
C GLU A 371 23.50 9.33 -17.13
N GLU A 372 24.19 10.45 -16.93
CA GLU A 372 24.80 11.27 -17.99
C GLU A 372 26.24 11.64 -17.63
N THR A 373 27.14 11.71 -18.61
CA THR A 373 28.53 12.16 -18.39
C THR A 373 28.63 13.62 -18.80
N ARG A 374 29.14 14.48 -17.91
CA ARG A 374 29.27 15.91 -18.15
C ARG A 374 30.74 16.28 -18.20
N PRO A 375 31.26 16.78 -19.34
CA PRO A 375 32.66 17.12 -19.44
C PRO A 375 33.02 18.32 -18.55
N ALA A 376 34.26 18.34 -18.08
CA ALA A 376 34.80 19.48 -17.36
C ALA A 376 34.70 20.74 -18.23
N SER A 377 34.12 21.81 -17.67
CA SER A 377 33.94 23.08 -18.37
C SER A 377 33.68 24.20 -17.37
N ILE A 378 33.78 25.46 -17.81
CA ILE A 378 33.40 26.60 -16.96
C ILE A 378 31.93 26.52 -16.51
N THR A 379 31.08 25.93 -17.35
CA THR A 379 29.63 25.75 -17.18
C THR A 379 29.29 24.63 -16.21
N TRP A 380 30.00 23.50 -16.28
CA TRP A 380 29.72 22.29 -15.48
C TRP A 380 30.73 22.05 -14.34
N GLY A 381 31.78 22.87 -14.24
CA GLY A 381 32.82 22.72 -13.23
C GLY A 381 33.83 21.60 -13.57
N PRO A 382 34.32 20.82 -12.59
CA PRO A 382 35.35 19.80 -12.80
C PRO A 382 34.89 18.62 -13.68
N GLY A 383 33.62 18.61 -14.09
CA GLY A 383 33.03 17.50 -14.85
C GLY A 383 32.64 16.34 -13.94
N SER A 384 31.89 15.41 -14.52
CA SER A 384 31.36 14.22 -13.86
C SER A 384 31.28 13.08 -14.85
N ASP A 385 31.48 11.84 -14.38
CA ASP A 385 31.47 10.65 -15.22
C ASP A 385 30.53 9.60 -14.64
N LYS A 386 29.47 9.26 -15.37
CA LYS A 386 28.49 8.28 -14.89
C LYS A 386 29.10 6.91 -14.62
N ARG A 387 30.25 6.57 -15.22
CA ARG A 387 30.96 5.28 -15.05
C ARG A 387 31.49 5.06 -13.64
N ILE A 388 31.50 6.09 -12.79
CA ILE A 388 31.76 5.92 -11.35
C ILE A 388 30.67 5.09 -10.66
N TYR A 389 29.46 5.07 -11.21
CA TYR A 389 28.32 4.31 -10.70
C TYR A 389 28.21 2.93 -11.36
N CYS A 390 27.60 1.99 -10.65
CA CYS A 390 27.23 0.68 -11.18
C CYS A 390 26.25 0.86 -12.35
N ASP A 391 26.51 0.21 -13.48
CA ASP A 391 25.70 0.40 -14.69
C ASP A 391 24.21 0.06 -14.45
N GLU A 392 23.93 -1.03 -13.71
CA GLU A 392 22.56 -1.47 -13.41
C GLU A 392 21.84 -0.55 -12.42
N THR A 393 22.55 0.10 -11.50
CA THR A 393 21.92 0.86 -10.41
C THR A 393 21.98 2.36 -10.59
N GLY A 394 22.89 2.87 -11.44
CA GLY A 394 23.25 4.29 -11.49
C GLY A 394 23.51 4.85 -10.08
N TYR A 395 23.21 6.14 -9.91
CA TYR A 395 22.97 6.71 -8.59
C TYR A 395 21.54 6.36 -8.15
N ILE A 396 21.40 5.60 -7.07
CA ILE A 396 20.17 4.84 -6.79
C ILE A 396 18.89 5.69 -6.77
N PRO A 397 18.80 6.84 -6.07
CA PRO A 397 17.56 7.64 -6.07
C PRO A 397 17.13 8.09 -7.48
N VAL A 398 18.09 8.47 -8.33
CA VAL A 398 17.85 8.91 -9.71
C VAL A 398 17.44 7.74 -10.60
N ARG A 399 18.14 6.61 -10.50
CA ARG A 399 17.79 5.38 -11.24
C ARG A 399 16.38 4.94 -10.90
N ILE A 400 16.00 4.92 -9.62
CA ILE A 400 14.65 4.56 -9.18
C ILE A 400 13.61 5.46 -9.85
N HIS A 401 13.80 6.78 -9.84
CA HIS A 401 12.89 7.71 -10.53
C HIS A 401 12.79 7.40 -12.04
N LYS A 402 13.94 7.20 -12.71
CA LYS A 402 13.98 6.90 -14.14
C LYS A 402 13.27 5.60 -14.49
N GLU A 403 13.35 4.59 -13.63
CA GLU A 403 12.68 3.30 -13.86
C GLU A 403 11.17 3.34 -13.58
N ILE A 404 10.72 4.22 -12.67
CA ILE A 404 9.30 4.45 -12.41
C ILE A 404 8.67 5.24 -13.57
N SER A 405 9.37 6.27 -14.05
CA SER A 405 8.81 7.28 -14.95
C SER A 405 9.18 7.15 -16.42
N GLY A 406 10.22 6.38 -16.74
CA GLY A 406 10.84 6.35 -18.06
C GLY A 406 11.63 7.63 -18.41
N SER A 407 11.80 8.57 -17.48
CA SER A 407 12.38 9.90 -17.73
C SER A 407 13.27 10.38 -16.59
N LEU A 408 14.23 11.26 -16.88
CA LEU A 408 14.99 11.99 -15.85
C LEU A 408 14.28 13.25 -15.35
N LYS A 409 13.21 13.66 -16.03
CA LYS A 409 12.37 14.80 -15.66
C LYS A 409 11.24 14.36 -14.73
N ALA A 410 10.67 15.30 -13.98
CA ALA A 410 9.49 15.07 -13.18
C ALA A 410 8.33 14.53 -14.03
N THR A 411 7.58 13.56 -13.49
CA THR A 411 6.41 12.96 -14.15
C THR A 411 5.28 12.71 -13.16
N LYS A 412 4.15 12.19 -13.65
CA LYS A 412 2.99 11.82 -12.82
C LYS A 412 3.37 10.81 -11.69
N PRO A 413 4.08 9.70 -11.92
CA PRO A 413 4.33 8.71 -10.86
C PRO A 413 5.50 9.06 -9.91
N SER A 414 6.47 9.86 -10.34
CA SER A 414 7.62 10.21 -9.51
C SER A 414 8.34 11.50 -9.91
N VAL A 415 9.17 12.01 -9.00
CA VAL A 415 10.07 13.15 -9.22
C VAL A 415 11.41 12.94 -8.53
N THR A 416 12.46 13.53 -9.08
CA THR A 416 13.74 13.71 -8.40
C THR A 416 13.83 15.13 -7.84
N VAL A 417 14.14 15.25 -6.55
CA VAL A 417 14.54 16.52 -5.94
C VAL A 417 16.06 16.57 -5.94
N ARG A 418 16.61 17.51 -6.69
CA ARG A 418 18.06 17.66 -6.91
C ARG A 418 18.62 18.71 -5.96
N GLY A 419 19.93 18.88 -5.96
CA GLY A 419 20.54 19.98 -5.23
C GLY A 419 20.24 21.33 -5.86
N VAL A 420 20.87 22.37 -5.33
CA VAL A 420 20.90 23.71 -5.94
C VAL A 420 22.33 23.98 -6.45
N SER A 421 22.47 24.81 -7.47
CA SER A 421 23.75 25.21 -8.04
C SER A 421 24.55 24.01 -8.56
N GLU A 422 25.77 23.82 -8.04
CA GLU A 422 26.67 22.73 -8.39
C GLU A 422 26.15 21.33 -8.10
N ASN A 423 25.06 21.23 -7.35
CA ASN A 423 24.42 19.97 -7.01
C ASN A 423 23.09 19.78 -7.76
N ASP A 424 22.69 20.77 -8.58
CA ASP A 424 21.65 20.62 -9.58
C ASP A 424 22.27 20.11 -10.87
N TRP A 425 22.42 18.80 -11.01
CA TRP A 425 23.09 18.22 -12.20
C TRP A 425 22.31 18.44 -13.50
N SER A 426 21.03 18.82 -13.43
CA SER A 426 20.23 19.07 -14.63
C SER A 426 20.44 20.47 -15.21
N GLU A 427 20.96 21.40 -14.42
CA GLU A 427 21.20 22.79 -14.82
C GLU A 427 22.71 23.12 -14.78
N PRO A 428 23.16 24.10 -15.57
CA PRO A 428 24.52 24.63 -15.44
C PRO A 428 24.87 25.00 -13.99
N ARG A 429 26.13 24.81 -13.58
CA ARG A 429 26.58 24.93 -12.18
C ARG A 429 26.23 26.27 -11.51
N ASN A 430 26.08 27.34 -12.30
CA ASN A 430 25.72 28.71 -11.88
C ASN A 430 24.22 29.01 -12.04
N LYS A 431 23.38 27.98 -12.11
CA LYS A 431 21.92 28.07 -12.13
C LYS A 431 21.36 27.02 -11.18
N SER A 432 20.15 27.28 -10.71
CA SER A 432 19.31 26.31 -10.01
C SER A 432 17.90 26.41 -10.55
N GLU A 433 17.19 25.29 -10.54
CA GLU A 433 15.74 25.32 -10.72
C GLU A 433 15.05 26.24 -9.67
N PRO A 434 14.00 26.98 -10.07
CA PRO A 434 13.12 27.65 -9.11
C PRO A 434 12.41 26.61 -8.22
N LEU A 435 12.51 26.78 -6.91
CA LEU A 435 11.88 25.87 -5.95
C LEU A 435 10.41 26.25 -5.73
N ILE A 436 9.57 25.24 -5.50
CA ILE A 436 8.17 25.42 -5.09
C ILE A 436 8.10 25.39 -3.56
N PHE A 437 7.74 26.52 -2.92
CA PHE A 437 7.78 26.61 -1.46
C PHE A 437 6.54 27.23 -0.81
N ASN A 438 5.65 27.88 -1.57
CA ASN A 438 4.53 28.64 -1.04
C ASN A 438 3.15 27.97 -1.22
N ARG A 439 3.09 26.82 -1.89
CA ARG A 439 1.85 26.05 -2.12
C ARG A 439 2.14 24.63 -2.56
N PRO A 440 1.26 23.66 -2.23
CA PRO A 440 0.01 23.81 -1.48
C PRO A 440 0.21 23.92 0.04
N LEU A 441 1.42 23.72 0.56
CA LEU A 441 1.69 23.80 2.00
C LEU A 441 1.72 25.25 2.49
N ASN A 442 1.10 25.49 3.65
CA ASN A 442 1.08 26.78 4.31
C ASN A 442 2.25 26.91 5.30
N ALA A 443 3.47 26.92 4.77
CA ALA A 443 4.68 26.95 5.57
C ALA A 443 4.87 28.27 6.33
N HIS A 444 5.47 28.18 7.52
CA HIS A 444 5.77 29.35 8.35
C HIS A 444 6.69 30.36 7.63
N LYS A 445 6.47 31.66 7.85
CA LYS A 445 7.21 32.73 7.18
C LYS A 445 8.74 32.58 7.29
N SER A 446 9.26 32.18 8.45
CA SER A 446 10.70 31.96 8.64
C SER A 446 11.27 30.88 7.73
N LEU A 447 10.50 29.83 7.43
CA LEU A 447 10.89 28.79 6.48
C LEU A 447 10.82 29.34 5.05
N ILE A 448 9.72 30.01 4.69
CA ILE A 448 9.56 30.62 3.37
C ILE A 448 10.71 31.57 3.04
N ASP A 449 11.08 32.45 3.96
CA ASP A 449 12.16 33.42 3.76
C ASP A 449 13.53 32.73 3.66
N TYR A 450 13.74 31.64 4.41
CA TYR A 450 14.91 30.78 4.24
C TYR A 450 14.97 30.17 2.84
N VAL A 451 13.89 29.54 2.38
CA VAL A 451 13.85 28.83 1.09
C VAL A 451 14.01 29.77 -0.10
N LYS A 452 13.46 30.98 -0.04
CA LYS A 452 13.66 32.01 -1.09
C LYS A 452 15.13 32.28 -1.37
N SER A 453 16.00 32.20 -0.36
CA SER A 453 17.44 32.43 -0.52
C SER A 453 18.14 31.34 -1.36
N TYR A 454 17.52 30.16 -1.52
CA TYR A 454 18.05 29.02 -2.29
C TYR A 454 17.34 28.80 -3.64
N SER A 455 16.26 29.53 -3.92
CA SER A 455 15.43 29.32 -5.10
C SER A 455 15.92 30.15 -6.30
N GLY A 456 16.31 29.48 -7.38
CA GLY A 456 16.64 30.09 -8.68
C GLY A 456 17.92 30.94 -8.72
N GLY A 457 18.33 31.28 -9.94
CA GLY A 457 19.48 32.16 -10.20
C GLY A 457 20.84 31.53 -9.93
N ASP A 458 21.88 32.36 -9.90
CA ASP A 458 23.24 31.90 -9.58
C ASP A 458 23.39 31.70 -8.07
N GLN A 459 23.24 30.45 -7.68
CA GLN A 459 23.48 30.01 -6.32
C GLN A 459 24.97 29.76 -6.07
N ARG A 460 25.82 29.59 -7.11
CA ARG A 460 27.26 29.26 -7.04
C ARG A 460 28.10 30.38 -6.45
N SER A 461 27.71 31.62 -6.74
CA SER A 461 28.43 32.82 -6.29
C SER A 461 27.98 33.31 -4.91
N ARG A 462 26.98 32.67 -4.28
CA ARG A 462 26.45 33.12 -2.99
C ARG A 462 27.32 32.63 -1.82
N PRO A 463 27.61 33.50 -0.83
CA PRO A 463 28.32 33.09 0.40
C PRO A 463 27.64 31.93 1.14
N GLY A 464 26.32 31.76 0.97
CA GLY A 464 25.49 30.72 1.57
C GLY A 464 25.87 29.28 1.19
N ILE A 465 26.69 29.07 0.15
CA ILE A 465 27.25 27.74 -0.17
C ILE A 465 28.26 27.30 0.90
N ALA A 466 29.05 28.25 1.43
CA ALA A 466 30.03 27.95 2.47
C ALA A 466 29.35 27.66 3.83
N THR A 467 28.13 28.16 4.06
CA THR A 467 27.31 27.85 5.25
C THR A 467 26.33 26.68 5.04
N GLY A 468 26.04 26.32 3.79
CA GLY A 468 25.98 24.92 3.32
C GLY A 468 24.81 24.02 3.73
N TRP A 469 23.58 24.54 3.88
CA TRP A 469 22.44 23.66 4.21
C TRP A 469 21.15 23.94 3.40
N ALA A 470 21.12 23.57 2.12
CA ALA A 470 19.91 23.68 1.29
C ALA A 470 18.81 22.64 1.61
N ALA A 471 19.07 21.68 2.51
CA ALA A 471 18.14 20.59 2.84
C ALA A 471 16.72 21.07 3.23
N PRO A 472 16.52 22.11 4.08
CA PRO A 472 15.17 22.58 4.38
C PRO A 472 14.43 23.11 3.14
N ALA A 473 15.16 23.72 2.20
CA ALA A 473 14.61 24.27 0.96
C ALA A 473 14.16 23.15 0.02
N LEU A 474 15.00 22.13 -0.15
CA LEU A 474 14.72 20.97 -1.01
C LEU A 474 13.66 20.05 -0.41
N ALA A 475 13.67 19.85 0.91
CA ALA A 475 12.61 19.15 1.61
C ALA A 475 11.25 19.83 1.46
N LEU A 476 11.18 21.17 1.59
CA LEU A 476 9.94 21.91 1.37
C LEU A 476 9.51 21.85 -0.11
N HIS A 477 10.47 21.87 -1.03
CA HIS A 477 10.19 21.68 -2.44
C HIS A 477 9.55 20.31 -2.74
N GLY A 478 10.19 19.23 -2.29
CA GLY A 478 9.67 17.88 -2.45
C GLY A 478 8.33 17.66 -1.74
N ALA A 479 8.13 18.24 -0.56
CA ALA A 479 6.86 18.17 0.16
C ALA A 479 5.73 18.89 -0.60
N ASN A 480 5.98 20.06 -1.19
CA ASN A 480 4.99 20.74 -2.01
C ASN A 480 4.71 20.00 -3.32
N LEU A 481 5.72 19.42 -3.97
CA LEU A 481 5.53 18.57 -5.16
C LEU A 481 4.65 17.35 -4.83
N ALA A 482 4.92 16.69 -3.70
CA ALA A 482 4.12 15.56 -3.23
C ALA A 482 2.66 15.99 -2.96
N ALA A 483 2.47 17.04 -2.15
CA ALA A 483 1.13 17.53 -1.81
C ALA A 483 0.33 18.01 -3.03
N ALA A 484 0.99 18.64 -4.01
CA ALA A 484 0.33 19.09 -5.24
C ALA A 484 -0.13 17.93 -6.13
N ARG A 485 0.43 16.72 -5.94
CA ARG A 485 0.14 15.56 -6.77
C ARG A 485 -1.26 15.00 -6.53
N GLY A 486 -1.78 15.11 -5.30
CA GLY A 486 -3.07 14.55 -4.90
C GLY A 486 -3.10 13.02 -4.78
N ALA A 487 -1.93 12.38 -4.63
CA ALA A 487 -1.83 10.94 -4.39
C ALA A 487 -2.27 10.58 -2.97
N GLN A 488 -2.79 9.37 -2.77
CA GLN A 488 -3.26 8.88 -1.45
C GLN A 488 -2.12 8.32 -0.59
N GLN A 489 -0.91 8.20 -1.13
CA GLN A 489 0.28 7.79 -0.39
C GLN A 489 1.55 8.38 -1.00
N TYR A 490 2.51 8.73 -0.14
CA TYR A 490 3.84 9.19 -0.55
C TYR A 490 4.94 8.21 -0.17
N ASN A 491 5.84 7.94 -1.11
CA ASN A 491 7.06 7.19 -0.87
C ASN A 491 8.26 8.11 -1.06
N PHE A 492 9.09 8.27 -0.04
CA PHE A 492 10.31 9.05 -0.11
C PHE A 492 11.51 8.12 -0.10
N ILE A 493 12.42 8.33 -1.05
CA ILE A 493 13.73 7.69 -1.06
C ILE A 493 14.80 8.76 -1.13
N GLY A 494 15.86 8.62 -0.34
CA GLY A 494 16.97 9.56 -0.44
C GLY A 494 18.30 8.97 -0.03
N HIS A 495 19.38 9.66 -0.41
CA HIS A 495 20.74 9.33 0.01
C HIS A 495 21.42 10.54 0.68
N SER A 496 22.20 10.32 1.74
CA SER A 496 22.96 11.38 2.41
C SER A 496 22.04 12.51 2.90
N ARG A 497 22.31 13.77 2.56
CA ARG A 497 21.40 14.89 2.84
C ARG A 497 19.99 14.68 2.28
N GLY A 498 19.86 14.07 1.09
CA GLY A 498 18.56 13.74 0.52
C GLY A 498 17.76 12.76 1.41
N ALA A 499 18.42 11.82 2.08
CA ALA A 499 17.75 10.93 3.03
C ALA A 499 17.21 11.69 4.25
N VAL A 500 17.89 12.76 4.67
CA VAL A 500 17.44 13.62 5.77
C VAL A 500 16.32 14.56 5.29
N GLU A 501 16.38 15.01 4.04
CA GLU A 501 15.31 15.78 3.39
C GLU A 501 13.99 14.99 3.36
N CYS A 502 14.02 13.66 3.20
CA CYS A 502 12.83 12.81 3.34
C CYS A 502 12.11 13.01 4.67
N ILE A 503 12.86 13.07 5.78
CA ILE A 503 12.31 13.20 7.14
C ILE A 503 11.70 14.60 7.31
N MET A 504 12.43 15.63 6.87
CA MET A 504 11.95 17.02 6.91
C MET A 504 10.71 17.22 6.05
N ALA A 505 10.68 16.65 4.84
CA ALA A 505 9.55 16.75 3.93
C ALA A 505 8.29 16.12 4.53
N ALA A 506 8.43 14.98 5.21
CA ALA A 506 7.33 14.35 5.94
C ALA A 506 6.80 15.26 7.05
N TRP A 507 7.69 15.93 7.79
CA TRP A 507 7.30 16.92 8.80
C TRP A 507 6.60 18.12 8.19
N PHE A 508 7.05 18.63 7.05
CA PHE A 508 6.40 19.75 6.37
C PHE A 508 5.01 19.40 5.85
N LEU A 509 4.81 18.19 5.33
CA LEU A 509 3.47 17.68 5.01
C LEU A 509 2.59 17.64 6.26
N TYR A 510 3.10 17.11 7.38
CA TYR A 510 2.34 16.99 8.62
C TYR A 510 2.03 18.37 9.25
N ALA A 511 3.01 19.26 9.29
CA ALA A 511 2.91 20.53 9.99
C ALA A 511 2.17 21.62 9.21
N TYR A 512 2.35 21.64 7.88
CA TYR A 512 1.90 22.73 7.03
C TYR A 512 0.88 22.31 5.96
N GLY A 513 0.54 21.02 5.89
CA GLY A 513 -0.56 20.52 5.05
C GLY A 513 -1.93 20.89 5.61
N SER A 514 -2.95 20.79 4.76
CA SER A 514 -4.34 20.71 5.23
C SER A 514 -4.54 19.46 6.09
N GLU A 515 -5.69 19.36 6.75
CA GLU A 515 -6.00 18.16 7.55
C GLU A 515 -5.95 16.90 6.69
N GLU A 516 -6.41 16.96 5.43
CA GLU A 516 -6.30 15.84 4.49
C GLU A 516 -4.85 15.49 4.18
N ILE A 517 -4.01 16.48 3.86
CA ILE A 517 -2.59 16.24 3.51
C ILE A 517 -1.82 15.68 4.71
N ARG A 518 -2.11 16.17 5.91
CA ARG A 518 -1.48 15.72 7.16
C ARG A 518 -1.68 14.22 7.40
N GLN A 519 -2.84 13.69 7.02
CA GLN A 519 -3.20 12.28 7.24
C GLN A 519 -2.69 11.34 6.14
N ILE A 520 -2.11 11.86 5.05
CA ILE A 520 -1.58 11.02 3.97
C ILE A 520 -0.38 10.21 4.49
N PRO A 521 -0.39 8.86 4.40
CA PRO A 521 0.71 8.04 4.85
C PRO A 521 1.99 8.28 4.04
N VAL A 522 3.11 8.38 4.75
CA VAL A 522 4.45 8.53 4.18
C VAL A 522 5.30 7.31 4.51
N ASN A 523 5.93 6.71 3.49
CA ASN A 523 6.96 5.68 3.66
C ASN A 523 8.33 6.28 3.33
N ILE A 524 9.35 5.97 4.12
CA ILE A 524 10.70 6.51 3.92
C ILE A 524 11.72 5.39 3.78
N PHE A 525 12.50 5.43 2.69
CA PHE A 525 13.69 4.61 2.48
C PHE A 525 14.93 5.50 2.44
N THR A 526 15.77 5.46 3.46
CA THR A 526 17.01 6.23 3.52
C THR A 526 18.21 5.36 3.21
N ILE A 527 19.10 5.88 2.37
CA ILE A 527 20.43 5.37 2.13
C ILE A 527 21.39 6.33 2.83
N ASP A 528 22.00 5.86 3.89
CA ASP A 528 23.04 6.52 4.63
C ASP A 528 22.73 8.00 4.96
N PRO A 529 21.71 8.27 5.81
CA PRO A 529 21.24 9.61 6.13
C PRO A 529 22.32 10.44 6.84
N VAL A 530 23.01 11.32 6.10
CA VAL A 530 24.09 12.17 6.63
C VAL A 530 23.72 13.64 6.46
N PRO A 531 23.37 14.37 7.54
CA PRO A 531 22.95 15.78 7.45
C PRO A 531 24.08 16.76 7.06
N GLY A 532 25.35 16.41 7.34
CA GLY A 532 26.52 17.26 7.16
C GLY A 532 26.87 18.13 8.39
N PRO A 533 27.75 19.14 8.23
CA PRO A 533 28.26 19.93 9.36
C PRO A 533 27.23 20.97 9.80
N GLY A 534 26.76 20.93 11.05
CA GLY A 534 25.76 21.90 11.51
C GLY A 534 24.95 21.45 12.72
N ASN A 535 24.14 22.35 13.24
CA ASN A 535 23.17 22.00 14.28
C ASN A 535 22.07 21.13 13.65
N TRP A 536 21.85 19.94 14.21
CA TRP A 536 20.68 19.14 13.89
C TRP A 536 19.55 19.58 14.81
N TYR A 537 18.42 19.95 14.22
CA TYR A 537 17.23 20.36 14.95
C TYR A 537 16.26 19.18 15.08
N GLY A 538 15.30 19.24 16.01
CA GLY A 538 14.40 18.12 16.28
C GLY A 538 13.65 17.60 15.05
N ILE A 539 13.39 18.47 14.07
CA ILE A 539 12.74 18.09 12.79
C ILE A 539 13.48 16.98 12.03
N LEU A 540 14.78 16.79 12.28
CA LEU A 540 15.57 15.73 11.65
C LEU A 540 15.52 14.45 12.47
N THR A 541 15.49 14.57 13.79
CA THR A 541 15.79 13.47 14.71
C THR A 541 14.58 12.66 15.13
N GLN A 542 13.37 13.08 14.75
CA GLN A 542 12.12 12.39 15.05
C GLN A 542 11.34 12.16 13.77
N LEU A 543 10.75 10.97 13.61
CA LEU A 543 9.78 10.73 12.55
C LEU A 543 8.42 11.37 12.91
N PRO A 544 7.75 12.07 11.96
CA PRO A 544 6.43 12.64 12.22
C PRO A 544 5.33 11.57 12.26
N PRO A 545 4.15 11.89 12.83
CA PRO A 545 3.04 10.94 12.98
C PRO A 545 2.52 10.30 11.70
N ASN A 546 2.64 10.99 10.55
CA ASN A 546 2.21 10.49 9.24
C ASN A 546 3.19 9.50 8.59
N VAL A 547 4.37 9.28 9.16
CA VAL A 547 5.29 8.25 8.66
C VAL A 547 4.85 6.88 9.17
N VAL A 548 4.53 5.97 8.24
CA VAL A 548 4.01 4.63 8.56
C VAL A 548 5.05 3.53 8.40
N ASN A 549 6.08 3.76 7.57
CA ASN A 549 7.25 2.90 7.47
C ASN A 549 8.54 3.72 7.35
N TYR A 550 9.60 3.28 8.02
CA TYR A 550 10.96 3.79 7.89
C TYR A 550 11.95 2.65 7.70
N VAL A 551 12.77 2.74 6.65
CA VAL A 551 13.87 1.82 6.39
C VAL A 551 15.13 2.64 6.22
N GLY A 552 16.11 2.45 7.11
CA GLY A 552 17.42 3.05 6.98
C GLY A 552 18.50 2.02 6.68
N VAL A 553 19.28 2.26 5.63
CA VAL A 553 20.49 1.50 5.29
C VAL A 553 21.70 2.37 5.63
N TYR A 554 22.64 1.84 6.41
CA TYR A 554 23.80 2.57 6.88
C TYR A 554 25.07 1.86 6.45
N ALA A 555 26.01 2.61 5.88
CA ALA A 555 27.33 2.11 5.54
C ALA A 555 28.12 1.72 6.80
N TRP A 556 28.81 0.58 6.74
CA TRP A 556 29.74 0.11 7.77
C TRP A 556 31.18 0.47 7.39
N ASP A 557 31.49 1.75 7.43
CA ASP A 557 32.82 2.31 7.13
C ASP A 557 33.48 2.93 8.38
N VAL A 558 34.51 3.75 8.18
CA VAL A 558 35.20 4.52 9.21
C VAL A 558 35.22 5.98 8.80
N CYS A 559 34.92 6.87 9.75
CA CYS A 559 35.12 8.31 9.64
C CYS A 559 36.27 8.67 10.59
N GLY A 560 37.51 8.78 10.08
CA GLY A 560 38.70 9.10 10.87
C GLY A 560 39.66 10.04 10.12
N ASP A 561 40.51 10.76 10.86
CA ASP A 561 41.29 11.94 10.46
C ASP A 561 42.20 11.79 9.22
N GLU A 562 42.53 10.57 8.78
CA GLU A 562 43.30 10.34 7.56
C GLU A 562 42.49 10.62 6.27
N CYS A 563 41.16 10.62 6.35
CA CYS A 563 40.25 10.93 5.26
C CYS A 563 39.67 12.35 5.43
N ASN A 564 40.41 13.38 5.00
CA ASN A 564 40.04 14.82 5.09
C ASN A 564 38.65 15.23 4.51
N TYR A 565 37.85 14.31 3.96
CA TYR A 565 36.51 14.57 3.41
C TYR A 565 35.36 13.80 4.07
N ASP A 566 35.60 12.66 4.74
CA ASP A 566 34.54 11.86 5.40
C ASP A 566 34.61 11.91 6.94
N SER A 567 35.74 12.35 7.52
CA SER A 567 36.07 12.27 8.95
C SER A 567 35.23 13.13 9.91
N SER A 568 34.28 13.93 9.42
CA SER A 568 33.52 14.90 10.23
C SER A 568 32.01 14.73 10.22
N PHE A 569 31.47 13.67 9.60
CA PHE A 569 30.02 13.55 9.37
C PHE A 569 29.40 12.28 9.95
N MET A 570 28.48 12.47 10.90
CA MET A 570 27.72 11.38 11.53
C MET A 570 26.47 11.04 10.73
N ALA A 571 26.11 9.76 10.70
CA ALA A 571 24.81 9.32 10.19
C ALA A 571 23.70 9.55 11.23
N LEU A 572 22.51 9.90 10.77
CA LEU A 572 21.33 10.17 11.57
C LEU A 572 20.43 8.94 11.65
N VAL A 573 20.12 8.48 12.86
CA VAL A 573 19.09 7.46 13.10
C VAL A 573 17.88 8.16 13.75
N PRO A 574 16.80 8.44 13.00
CA PRO A 574 15.67 9.17 13.54
C PRO A 574 14.88 8.30 14.52
N ARG A 575 14.39 8.91 15.59
CA ARG A 575 13.54 8.27 16.58
C ARG A 575 12.21 7.81 15.96
N PRO A 576 11.72 6.60 16.27
CA PRO A 576 10.42 6.13 15.80
C PRO A 576 9.29 6.99 16.40
N ASN A 577 8.16 7.09 15.71
CA ASN A 577 6.99 7.86 16.19
C ASN A 577 6.10 7.02 17.14
N GLY A 578 5.02 7.64 17.63
CA GLY A 578 4.11 7.02 18.58
C GLY A 578 3.49 5.75 18.01
N ARG A 579 2.97 5.83 16.78
CA ARG A 579 2.38 4.69 16.07
C ARG A 579 3.34 3.50 15.95
N MET A 580 4.60 3.75 15.60
CA MET A 580 5.61 2.69 15.47
C MET A 580 5.95 2.04 16.82
N THR A 581 5.82 2.77 17.92
CA THR A 581 6.13 2.29 19.28
C THR A 581 4.91 1.89 20.10
N GLU A 582 3.73 1.83 19.46
CA GLU A 582 2.44 1.53 20.11
C GLU A 582 2.12 2.50 21.27
N LYS A 583 2.53 3.77 21.11
CA LYS A 583 2.27 4.91 22.01
C LYS A 583 1.38 5.95 21.32
N ASP A 584 0.95 6.96 22.08
CA ASP A 584 0.23 8.11 21.52
C ASP A 584 1.04 8.75 20.38
N ASN A 585 0.37 8.93 19.24
CA ASN A 585 0.96 9.46 18.01
C ASN A 585 0.57 10.92 17.77
N ASN A 586 -0.23 11.51 18.67
CA ASN A 586 -0.62 12.91 18.55
C ASN A 586 0.54 13.84 18.90
N VAL A 587 0.80 14.82 18.04
CA VAL A 587 1.82 15.84 18.27
C VAL A 587 1.17 17.22 18.21
N ILE A 588 1.33 17.98 19.29
CA ILE A 588 0.90 19.39 19.32
C ILE A 588 1.99 20.24 18.67
N ILE A 589 1.66 20.86 17.54
CA ILE A 589 2.54 21.82 16.87
C ILE A 589 2.22 23.22 17.42
N PRO A 590 3.14 23.86 18.17
CA PRO A 590 2.83 25.16 18.76
C PRO A 590 2.64 26.23 17.68
N LYS A 591 1.65 27.11 17.89
CA LYS A 591 1.42 28.26 17.01
C LYS A 591 2.67 29.14 17.02
N ASN A 592 3.22 29.42 15.83
CA ASN A 592 4.43 30.24 15.61
C ASN A 592 5.78 29.59 16.02
N SER A 593 5.85 28.27 16.21
CA SER A 593 7.15 27.60 16.35
C SER A 593 7.99 27.75 15.08
N ASP A 594 9.27 28.10 15.25
CA ASP A 594 10.23 28.05 14.16
C ASP A 594 10.33 26.60 13.65
N TRP A 595 10.39 26.42 12.33
CA TRP A 595 10.34 25.12 11.66
C TRP A 595 11.39 24.14 12.17
N LYS A 596 12.49 24.65 12.70
CA LYS A 596 13.58 23.89 13.30
C LYS A 596 13.11 23.03 14.48
N TYR A 597 12.26 23.59 15.33
CA TYR A 597 11.93 23.06 16.67
C TYR A 597 10.56 22.39 16.74
N ILE A 598 9.84 22.27 15.61
CA ILE A 598 8.46 21.74 15.58
C ILE A 598 8.35 20.31 16.11
N ALA A 599 9.45 19.56 16.11
CA ALA A 599 9.50 18.17 16.55
C ALA A 599 10.22 17.98 17.90
N ASP A 600 10.66 19.06 18.56
CA ASP A 600 11.40 18.96 19.83
C ASP A 600 10.53 18.35 20.94
N ASN A 601 9.23 18.68 20.97
CA ASN A 601 8.27 18.13 21.90
C ASN A 601 7.75 16.74 21.52
N ALA A 602 8.17 16.21 20.36
CA ALA A 602 7.76 14.91 19.84
C ALA A 602 8.85 13.84 19.97
N GLN A 603 10.04 14.18 20.50
CA GLN A 603 11.17 13.26 20.59
C GLN A 603 10.88 12.10 21.54
N LEU A 604 10.59 10.92 20.99
CA LEU A 604 10.34 9.70 21.77
C LEU A 604 11.66 9.04 22.20
N THR A 605 11.61 7.78 22.64
CA THR A 605 12.78 7.03 23.10
C THR A 605 13.86 6.98 22.02
N ASP A 606 15.10 7.27 22.43
CA ASP A 606 16.27 7.19 21.57
C ASP A 606 16.51 5.74 21.08
N PRO A 607 16.46 5.44 19.76
CA PRO A 607 16.63 4.10 19.22
C PRO A 607 18.04 3.51 19.40
N LEU A 608 19.03 4.35 19.71
CA LEU A 608 20.43 3.97 19.84
C LEU A 608 20.85 3.68 21.28
N ALA A 609 20.07 4.13 22.27
CA ALA A 609 20.32 3.82 23.67
C ALA A 609 20.00 2.34 23.97
N SER A 610 20.70 1.75 24.93
CA SER A 610 20.33 0.43 25.47
C SER A 610 18.96 0.49 26.15
N GLY A 611 18.18 -0.57 26.05
CA GLY A 611 16.87 -0.66 26.70
C GLY A 611 16.12 -1.94 26.37
N ASN A 612 15.09 -2.23 27.17
CA ASN A 612 14.21 -3.38 26.97
C ASN A 612 12.84 -2.92 26.46
N PHE A 613 12.79 -2.49 25.19
CA PHE A 613 11.58 -2.04 24.51
C PHE A 613 11.24 -2.97 23.34
N SER A 614 9.96 -3.06 22.99
CA SER A 614 9.50 -3.82 21.81
C SER A 614 10.06 -3.23 20.52
N GLN A 615 10.43 -4.08 19.55
CA GLN A 615 10.86 -3.64 18.22
C GLN A 615 9.77 -2.78 17.56
N PRO A 616 10.06 -1.56 17.07
CA PRO A 616 9.02 -0.71 16.52
C PRO A 616 8.45 -1.28 15.21
N LEU A 617 7.12 -1.18 15.06
CA LEU A 617 6.39 -1.60 13.86
C LEU A 617 6.78 -0.70 12.68
N GLY A 618 6.97 -1.29 11.50
CA GLY A 618 7.31 -0.53 10.28
C GLY A 618 8.69 0.14 10.29
N TYR A 619 9.52 -0.04 11.33
CA TYR A 619 10.84 0.60 11.48
C TYR A 619 11.97 -0.42 11.36
N LYS A 620 12.88 -0.23 10.40
CA LYS A 620 13.97 -1.18 10.12
C LYS A 620 15.30 -0.47 9.88
N LEU A 621 16.34 -1.00 10.51
CA LEU A 621 17.72 -0.53 10.35
C LEU A 621 18.59 -1.64 9.76
N TYR A 622 19.38 -1.29 8.76
CA TYR A 622 20.30 -2.18 8.07
C TYR A 622 21.72 -1.64 8.15
N ALA A 623 22.67 -2.49 8.52
CA ALA A 623 24.10 -2.22 8.39
C ALA A 623 24.62 -2.94 7.13
N CYS A 624 25.38 -2.26 6.29
CA CYS A 624 25.91 -2.84 5.06
C CYS A 624 27.38 -2.49 4.88
N ARG A 625 28.22 -3.46 4.49
CA ARG A 625 29.61 -3.18 4.10
C ARG A 625 29.69 -2.20 2.93
N GLY A 626 30.80 -1.48 2.87
CA GLY A 626 31.05 -0.42 1.90
C GLY A 626 31.09 0.96 2.55
N ARG A 627 31.35 1.98 1.73
CA ARG A 627 31.37 3.39 2.12
C ARG A 627 30.05 4.08 1.87
N HIS A 628 29.90 5.27 2.46
CA HIS A 628 28.87 6.26 2.15
C HIS A 628 28.51 6.30 0.64
N SER A 629 29.51 6.40 -0.23
CA SER A 629 29.30 6.47 -1.69
C SER A 629 28.88 5.15 -2.34
N THR A 630 29.41 4.01 -1.88
CA THR A 630 29.16 2.71 -2.52
C THR A 630 27.76 2.20 -2.25
N VAL A 631 27.21 2.44 -1.05
CA VAL A 631 25.80 2.08 -0.75
C VAL A 631 24.80 2.88 -1.58
N ALA A 632 25.25 3.97 -2.21
CA ALA A 632 24.43 4.84 -3.06
C ALA A 632 24.53 4.56 -4.56
N GLY A 633 25.46 3.69 -4.98
CA GLY A 633 25.67 3.37 -6.39
C GLY A 633 27.13 3.35 -6.84
N CYS A 634 28.05 3.97 -6.09
CA CYS A 634 29.46 4.09 -6.50
C CYS A 634 30.16 2.72 -6.55
N THR A 635 31.01 2.52 -7.55
CA THR A 635 31.77 1.27 -7.76
C THR A 635 33.27 1.49 -7.86
N THR A 636 33.77 2.63 -7.40
CA THR A 636 35.22 2.84 -7.33
C THR A 636 35.81 2.07 -6.14
N ALA A 637 37.00 1.49 -6.32
CA ALA A 637 37.68 0.65 -5.34
C ALA A 637 38.01 1.36 -4.02
N ASP A 638 38.03 2.69 -4.02
CA ASP A 638 38.22 3.53 -2.84
C ASP A 638 36.94 4.25 -2.38
N GLY A 639 35.90 4.30 -3.21
CA GLY A 639 34.69 5.09 -2.99
C GLY A 639 34.82 6.61 -3.27
N TRP A 640 35.92 7.10 -3.87
CA TRP A 640 36.21 8.54 -4.01
C TRP A 640 35.77 9.15 -5.35
N TYR A 641 34.93 8.44 -6.11
CA TYR A 641 34.34 8.92 -7.37
C TYR A 641 35.37 9.23 -8.47
N ASP A 642 36.52 8.57 -8.47
CA ASP A 642 37.46 8.56 -9.59
C ASP A 642 37.14 7.39 -10.52
N TYR A 643 36.66 7.69 -11.74
CA TYR A 643 36.25 6.66 -12.69
C TYR A 643 37.40 5.74 -13.11
N ASN A 644 38.66 6.18 -13.01
CA ASN A 644 39.82 5.33 -13.32
C ASN A 644 40.03 4.22 -12.27
N LYS A 645 39.39 4.35 -11.11
CA LYS A 645 39.44 3.36 -10.02
C LYS A 645 38.21 2.46 -9.98
N ARG A 646 37.42 2.39 -11.05
CA ARG A 646 36.25 1.50 -11.12
C ARG A 646 36.67 0.05 -10.92
N ASP A 647 35.99 -0.65 -10.02
CA ASP A 647 36.20 -2.07 -9.75
C ASP A 647 34.84 -2.79 -9.68
N GLY A 648 34.60 -3.70 -10.63
CA GLY A 648 33.36 -4.45 -10.73
C GLY A 648 33.08 -5.34 -9.52
N SER A 649 34.09 -5.67 -8.71
CA SER A 649 33.89 -6.41 -7.45
C SER A 649 33.23 -5.58 -6.34
N VAL A 650 33.12 -4.26 -6.50
CA VAL A 650 32.37 -3.36 -5.60
C VAL A 650 30.86 -3.37 -5.88
N ALA A 651 30.46 -3.67 -7.12
CA ALA A 651 29.07 -3.66 -7.60
C ALA A 651 28.05 -4.42 -6.74
N PRO A 652 28.37 -5.54 -6.06
CA PRO A 652 27.39 -6.25 -5.25
C PRO A 652 26.73 -5.41 -4.15
N VAL A 653 27.42 -4.43 -3.57
CA VAL A 653 26.87 -3.52 -2.54
C VAL A 653 25.75 -2.64 -3.11
N PRO A 654 26.00 -1.76 -4.10
CA PRO A 654 24.92 -0.94 -4.67
C PRO A 654 23.82 -1.79 -5.31
N GLN A 655 24.15 -2.92 -5.94
CA GLN A 655 23.15 -3.83 -6.51
C GLN A 655 22.19 -4.37 -5.44
N LEU A 656 22.70 -4.74 -4.27
CA LEU A 656 21.87 -5.19 -3.15
C LEU A 656 20.99 -4.07 -2.60
N ILE A 657 21.56 -2.88 -2.36
CA ILE A 657 20.79 -1.75 -1.82
C ILE A 657 19.69 -1.31 -2.79
N TYR A 658 20.00 -1.22 -4.08
CA TYR A 658 19.02 -0.95 -5.14
C TYR A 658 17.88 -1.98 -5.14
N LYS A 659 18.19 -3.28 -5.06
CA LYS A 659 17.15 -4.32 -5.02
C LYS A 659 16.28 -4.20 -3.77
N ILE A 660 16.87 -3.91 -2.62
CA ILE A 660 16.14 -3.72 -1.37
C ILE A 660 15.22 -2.50 -1.49
N ALA A 661 15.73 -1.36 -1.99
CA ALA A 661 14.95 -0.15 -2.23
C ALA A 661 13.75 -0.42 -3.15
N ARG A 662 13.98 -1.06 -4.31
CA ARG A 662 12.91 -1.46 -5.23
C ARG A 662 11.88 -2.37 -4.58
N ALA A 663 12.32 -3.34 -3.79
CA ALA A 663 11.42 -4.28 -3.12
C ALA A 663 10.52 -3.56 -2.09
N TYR A 664 11.08 -2.64 -1.30
CA TYR A 664 10.29 -1.84 -0.36
C TYR A 664 9.33 -0.88 -1.08
N LEU A 665 9.79 -0.15 -2.09
CA LEU A 665 8.93 0.74 -2.87
C LEU A 665 7.80 -0.03 -3.57
N THR A 666 8.09 -1.22 -4.11
CA THR A 666 7.06 -2.11 -4.66
C THR A 666 6.10 -2.60 -3.58
N LYS A 667 6.59 -2.97 -2.39
CA LYS A 667 5.72 -3.31 -1.26
C LYS A 667 4.83 -2.13 -0.85
N TRP A 668 5.33 -0.91 -0.98
CA TRP A 668 4.61 0.34 -0.70
C TRP A 668 3.90 0.92 -1.93
N GLY A 669 3.53 0.09 -2.90
CA GLY A 669 2.62 0.50 -3.98
C GLY A 669 3.27 1.22 -5.19
N THR A 670 4.56 1.54 -5.18
CA THR A 670 5.25 2.07 -6.37
C THR A 670 5.20 1.03 -7.51
N ILE A 671 4.77 1.44 -8.71
CA ILE A 671 4.79 0.61 -9.92
C ILE A 671 6.10 0.87 -10.67
N PHE A 672 6.79 -0.21 -11.04
CA PHE A 672 7.93 -0.15 -11.95
C PHE A 672 7.52 -0.77 -13.28
N PRO A 673 7.36 0.01 -14.37
CA PRO A 673 6.99 -0.51 -15.69
C PRO A 673 8.05 -1.43 -16.30
N ILE A 674 9.28 -1.40 -15.78
CA ILE A 674 10.39 -2.24 -16.25
C ILE A 674 10.91 -3.16 -15.14
N LYS A 675 11.40 -4.34 -15.57
CA LYS A 675 12.08 -5.30 -14.69
C LYS A 675 13.33 -4.67 -14.06
N SER A 676 13.70 -5.16 -12.88
CA SER A 676 14.96 -4.79 -12.22
C SER A 676 16.16 -5.08 -13.13
N ALA A 677 17.01 -4.09 -13.35
CA ALA A 677 18.25 -4.27 -14.13
C ALA A 677 19.20 -5.28 -13.46
N VAL A 678 19.19 -5.34 -12.12
CA VAL A 678 19.94 -6.35 -11.35
C VAL A 678 19.19 -7.69 -11.38
N VAL A 679 19.66 -8.62 -12.21
CA VAL A 679 19.09 -9.97 -12.35
C VAL A 679 19.52 -10.93 -11.24
N ILE A 680 20.67 -10.66 -10.60
CA ILE A 680 21.21 -11.46 -9.50
C ILE A 680 20.27 -11.37 -8.28
N ASN A 681 20.04 -12.50 -7.60
CA ASN A 681 19.18 -12.53 -6.42
C ASN A 681 19.89 -11.94 -5.18
N ALA A 682 19.12 -11.50 -4.18
CA ALA A 682 19.66 -10.84 -3.00
C ALA A 682 20.59 -11.74 -2.18
N LEU A 683 20.32 -13.05 -2.09
CA LEU A 683 21.17 -13.98 -1.33
C LEU A 683 22.56 -14.11 -1.96
N GLU A 684 22.65 -14.18 -3.27
CA GLU A 684 23.92 -14.25 -3.99
C GLU A 684 24.71 -12.95 -3.87
N LEU A 685 24.05 -11.80 -3.98
CA LEU A 685 24.71 -10.49 -3.76
C LEU A 685 25.30 -10.41 -2.34
N ARG A 686 24.52 -10.78 -1.32
CA ARG A 686 25.00 -10.85 0.07
C ARG A 686 26.20 -11.78 0.22
N LYS A 687 26.17 -12.97 -0.41
CA LYS A 687 27.31 -13.89 -0.41
C LYS A 687 28.55 -13.23 -1.01
N LYS A 688 28.43 -12.56 -2.17
CA LYS A 688 29.56 -11.86 -2.81
C LYS A 688 30.16 -10.77 -1.91
N ILE A 689 29.32 -9.95 -1.26
CA ILE A 689 29.77 -8.94 -0.30
C ILE A 689 30.56 -9.57 0.86
N HIS A 690 30.17 -10.78 1.30
CA HIS A 690 30.86 -11.48 2.38
C HIS A 690 32.08 -12.30 1.97
N THR A 691 32.12 -12.82 0.75
CA THR A 691 33.29 -13.50 0.21
C THR A 691 34.43 -12.50 -0.06
N GLU A 692 34.12 -11.35 -0.64
CA GLU A 692 35.09 -10.30 -0.99
C GLU A 692 35.28 -9.27 0.13
N HIS A 693 35.04 -9.67 1.38
CA HIS A 693 34.96 -8.76 2.51
C HIS A 693 36.20 -7.89 2.73
N SER A 694 37.38 -8.45 2.51
CA SER A 694 38.66 -7.76 2.70
C SER A 694 38.76 -6.45 1.90
N LYS A 695 38.13 -6.37 0.72
CA LYS A 695 38.08 -5.15 -0.10
C LYS A 695 37.25 -4.06 0.55
N PHE A 696 36.04 -4.40 1.00
CA PHE A 696 35.15 -3.45 1.67
C PHE A 696 35.67 -3.07 3.06
N ASP A 697 36.30 -4.01 3.75
CA ASP A 697 36.93 -3.75 5.03
C ASP A 697 38.13 -2.80 4.85
N ALA A 698 38.93 -2.96 3.79
CA ALA A 698 39.99 -2.01 3.43
C ALA A 698 39.45 -0.60 3.15
N MET A 699 38.31 -0.48 2.47
CA MET A 699 37.64 0.82 2.32
C MET A 699 37.24 1.41 3.68
N GLY A 700 36.82 0.59 4.63
CA GLY A 700 36.42 0.99 5.98
C GLY A 700 37.54 0.91 7.02
N GLY A 701 38.80 1.20 6.68
CA GLY A 701 39.89 1.28 7.67
C GLY A 701 40.62 -0.04 7.98
N GLY A 702 40.37 -1.10 7.22
CA GLY A 702 41.08 -2.38 7.32
C GLY A 702 40.47 -3.38 8.31
N ILE A 703 41.15 -4.52 8.46
CA ILE A 703 40.72 -5.67 9.30
C ILE A 703 40.80 -5.32 10.81
N ILE A 704 41.73 -4.45 11.19
CA ILE A 704 41.86 -3.89 12.54
C ILE A 704 41.55 -2.40 12.42
N ARG A 705 40.36 -1.99 12.86
CA ARG A 705 39.95 -0.59 12.83
C ARG A 705 40.45 0.12 14.09
N GLU A 706 41.05 1.30 13.91
CA GLU A 706 41.45 2.20 15.01
C GLU A 706 40.34 3.17 15.41
N ALA A 707 39.38 3.42 14.51
CA ALA A 707 38.20 4.25 14.74
C ALA A 707 36.96 3.57 14.17
N THR A 708 35.78 4.01 14.59
CA THR A 708 34.50 3.47 14.12
C THR A 708 33.59 4.57 13.65
N ARG A 709 32.60 4.21 12.84
CA ARG A 709 31.62 5.14 12.34
C ARG A 709 30.76 5.69 13.48
N GLU A 710 30.62 7.02 13.51
CA GLU A 710 29.75 7.70 14.46
C GLU A 710 28.34 7.90 13.88
N ILE A 711 27.33 7.64 14.71
CA ILE A 711 25.92 7.87 14.40
C ILE A 711 25.21 8.59 15.56
N SER A 712 24.10 9.26 15.30
CA SER A 712 23.34 9.97 16.34
C SER A 712 21.84 10.04 16.04
N SER A 713 21.03 10.18 17.09
CA SER A 713 19.57 10.35 17.07
C SER A 713 19.13 11.61 17.85
N ILE A 714 20.09 12.48 18.21
CA ILE A 714 19.89 13.57 19.18
C ILE A 714 20.30 14.92 18.60
N LYS A 715 21.59 15.11 18.24
CA LYS A 715 22.13 16.40 17.80
C LYS A 715 23.48 16.27 17.08
N GLY A 716 23.71 17.11 16.06
CA GLY A 716 24.85 17.00 15.15
C GLY A 716 26.19 17.61 15.56
N ARG A 717 26.25 18.52 16.56
CA ARG A 717 27.51 19.17 16.99
C ARG A 717 27.93 18.86 18.43
N ASP A 718 27.11 18.12 19.15
CA ASP A 718 27.39 17.78 20.54
C ASP A 718 28.19 16.48 20.59
N SER A 719 29.46 16.56 21.00
CA SER A 719 30.35 15.40 21.15
C SER A 719 29.91 14.44 22.23
N SER A 720 29.01 14.85 23.14
CA SER A 720 28.43 13.97 24.16
C SER A 720 27.22 13.17 23.69
N SER A 721 26.72 13.44 22.48
CA SER A 721 25.49 12.88 21.92
C SER A 721 25.76 12.01 20.66
N LYS A 722 26.82 11.21 20.72
CA LYS A 722 27.28 10.35 19.62
C LYS A 722 27.36 8.90 20.04
N TYR A 723 27.06 8.01 19.11
CA TYR A 723 27.13 6.57 19.28
C TYR A 723 28.10 5.98 18.28
N ARG A 724 28.86 5.00 18.74
CA ARG A 724 29.68 4.14 17.87
C ARG A 724 28.76 3.14 17.21
N MET A 725 28.74 3.10 15.89
CA MET A 725 27.83 2.24 15.13
C MET A 725 27.97 0.76 15.54
N GLU A 726 29.19 0.30 15.78
CA GLU A 726 29.47 -1.07 16.23
C GLU A 726 28.95 -1.40 17.63
N ASP A 727 28.88 -0.40 18.53
CA ASP A 727 28.32 -0.58 19.86
C ASP A 727 26.80 -0.76 19.77
N VAL A 728 26.12 0.10 19.01
CA VAL A 728 24.64 0.18 18.99
C VAL A 728 23.98 -0.77 17.99
N ALA A 729 24.65 -1.14 16.89
CA ALA A 729 24.16 -2.16 15.96
C ALA A 729 24.24 -3.57 16.55
N GLY A 730 25.11 -3.76 17.54
CA GLY A 730 25.31 -5.02 18.25
C GLY A 730 26.15 -6.02 17.46
N HIS A 731 26.14 -7.28 17.91
CA HIS A 731 27.08 -8.28 17.43
C HIS A 731 26.70 -8.82 16.03
N PRO A 732 27.56 -8.66 15.01
CA PRO A 732 27.37 -9.34 13.73
C PRO A 732 27.42 -10.86 13.92
N SER A 733 26.63 -11.61 13.14
CA SER A 733 26.62 -13.08 13.27
C SER A 733 27.99 -13.66 12.92
N SER A 734 28.37 -14.79 13.53
CA SER A 734 29.64 -15.48 13.24
C SER A 734 29.81 -15.91 11.77
N ARG A 735 28.71 -15.97 10.99
CA ARG A 735 28.70 -16.28 9.55
C ARG A 735 28.84 -15.05 8.64
N MET A 736 28.79 -13.85 9.20
CA MET A 736 28.84 -12.55 8.51
C MET A 736 29.64 -11.57 9.39
N THR A 737 30.93 -11.85 9.59
CA THR A 737 31.80 -11.09 10.50
C THR A 737 32.10 -9.70 9.96
N TYR A 738 31.65 -8.66 10.65
CA TYR A 738 32.03 -7.28 10.36
C TYR A 738 33.26 -6.88 11.20
N PRO A 739 34.20 -6.06 10.67
CA PRO A 739 35.31 -5.54 11.46
C PRO A 739 34.78 -4.59 12.54
N VAL A 740 35.32 -4.75 13.75
CA VAL A 740 35.02 -3.93 14.94
C VAL A 740 36.34 -3.45 15.54
N THR A 741 36.33 -2.32 16.24
CA THR A 741 37.52 -1.88 16.97
C THR A 741 37.72 -2.68 18.27
N LYS A 742 38.90 -2.54 18.90
CA LYS A 742 39.24 -3.21 20.16
C LYS A 742 38.32 -2.82 21.33
N ASP A 743 37.80 -1.59 21.29
CA ASP A 743 37.00 -1.03 22.40
C ASP A 743 35.48 -1.23 22.20
N CYS A 744 35.08 -2.05 21.22
CA CYS A 744 33.66 -2.34 20.95
C CYS A 744 32.98 -2.91 22.21
N ASN A 745 31.85 -2.31 22.60
CA ASN A 745 31.09 -2.70 23.80
C ASN A 745 29.64 -3.07 23.44
N TYR A 746 29.36 -4.37 23.40
CA TYR A 746 28.04 -4.90 23.09
C TYR A 746 26.98 -4.68 24.20
N GLU A 747 27.36 -4.30 25.42
CA GLU A 747 26.38 -3.91 26.45
C GLU A 747 25.67 -2.59 26.11
N LYS A 748 26.27 -1.80 25.20
CA LYS A 748 25.70 -0.56 24.65
C LYS A 748 24.82 -0.78 23.41
N THR A 749 24.45 -2.03 23.11
CA THR A 749 23.57 -2.34 21.97
C THR A 749 22.24 -1.59 22.11
N GLY A 750 21.85 -0.87 21.06
CA GLY A 750 20.59 -0.14 21.03
C GLY A 750 19.40 -1.09 21.13
N TRP A 751 18.29 -0.65 21.72
CA TRP A 751 17.10 -1.50 21.85
C TRP A 751 16.44 -1.82 20.50
N VAL A 752 16.66 -1.00 19.47
CA VAL A 752 16.22 -1.31 18.10
C VAL A 752 17.20 -2.27 17.44
N LYS A 753 16.68 -3.40 16.95
CA LYS A 753 17.51 -4.43 16.31
C LYS A 753 17.92 -4.03 14.90
N TRP A 754 19.21 -4.18 14.62
CA TRP A 754 19.79 -3.98 13.30
C TRP A 754 19.87 -5.30 12.52
N LYS A 755 19.81 -5.20 11.19
CA LYS A 755 20.07 -6.31 10.28
C LYS A 755 21.33 -6.08 9.48
N PHE A 756 22.29 -6.99 9.63
CA PHE A 756 23.50 -6.99 8.81
C PHE A 756 23.19 -7.57 7.43
N LEU A 757 23.42 -6.76 6.40
CA LEU A 757 23.25 -7.13 5.00
C LEU A 757 24.45 -7.91 4.49
#